data_AF-B2WGK4-F1
#
_entry.id   AF-B2WGK4-F1
#
_cell.length_a   1.000
_cell.length_b   1.000
_cell.length_c   1.000
_cell.angle_alpha   90.00
_cell.angle_beta   90.00
_cell.angle_gamma   90.00
#
_symmetry.space_group_name_H-M   'P 1'
#
loop_
_entity.id
_entity.type
_entity.pdbx_description
1 polymer ?
#
loop_
_entity_poly.entity_id
_entity_poly.type
_entity_poly.pdbx_seq_one_letter_code
_entity_poly.pdbx_strand_id
1 'polypeptide(L)'
;MPDFMSSREASPTACDSIDKSKPKAATSQNSLLLKLPEDIFKCVMDYLNRDNAWVLKRVCKGMANNVTVNQLLYRYPLQLHDVREIRMSDWRYKSSGMLRWTSFMESINDSNRRLVQKLAMSHWASIADFKWIEENLPCLTSLDISAIKDFVWTPEETWTWKMMAEACPKLFARLDELEVANWADYTAHSRVEYHYSYNDYRFRQNFRISRRRDGASVASAIFPLCTRLKTLAIRERYSGFHTWNEWEVHQRVCCLVDGVQKFCPESMTKLRIHDYAPYRSLFSTDATDWSRIKEVEIGLYSWMEDRRDRDVIGPIPYRITQGHHHREEEEAFDDKTFDGCGRDHMSLGNHVVQGVGASFEDLLQSLHHISKKYPNINMKPIHSLRNITLHPFHLVNVTTRRHHFGQNALQNTQQTLSDPTSKPEVQASLRWLAQKCDWKPIFVWDSMMCDNMVSTLRTLQIPIRICIGDRANSSPPSGLDGCLFFGDSKGHVGEGEDKREVLLPTQAVFSLTPIASMIDELTIHYPPEVPGVSGFLRSAKRPTPGEQTLMQRELVGWRRFWARYASQFTNLKKLSVNVPKVIYEDWGKGEMATLLKDQRWQMLEVEEQQEQTFFGNYFPFGNVSSARYRFPRSRNRAKFVQRVFFRLDNEPLDLGVPHPGLSPLQLEEREISDEEIAYKEDDAEGGATTHRFWVKKEDPKDGADAKRKREDGEAVNGETLAEEYEAKRQRLHSEVRAELAEWIGA
;
A
#
# COMPACT_ATOMS: atom_id res chain seq x y z
N MET A 1 18.65 -14.47 58.41
CA MET A 1 19.64 -14.74 57.34
C MET A 1 18.91 -14.93 56.03
N PRO A 2 19.28 -14.23 54.95
CA PRO A 2 19.64 -12.82 54.88
C PRO A 2 18.73 -12.03 53.91
N ASP A 3 18.58 -10.75 54.24
CA ASP A 3 18.05 -9.69 53.38
C ASP A 3 18.85 -9.58 52.08
N PHE A 4 18.16 -9.59 50.94
CA PHE A 4 18.70 -9.09 49.69
C PHE A 4 17.99 -7.78 49.35
N MET A 5 18.63 -6.68 49.76
CA MET A 5 18.25 -5.34 49.37
C MET A 5 18.50 -5.10 47.88
N SER A 6 17.52 -4.41 47.32
CA SER A 6 17.47 -3.72 46.03
C SER A 6 18.73 -2.90 45.75
N SER A 7 19.32 -3.11 44.56
CA SER A 7 20.31 -2.21 43.96
C SER A 7 20.26 -2.36 42.44
N ARG A 8 19.38 -1.60 41.77
CA ARG A 8 19.65 -1.07 40.43
C ARG A 8 19.10 0.35 40.32
N GLU A 9 20.03 1.26 40.57
CA GLU A 9 20.06 2.66 40.16
C GLU A 9 19.65 2.79 38.68
N ALA A 10 18.57 3.50 38.40
CA ALA A 10 18.56 4.91 37.96
C ALA A 10 18.99 5.09 36.49
N SER A 11 18.06 4.85 35.57
CA SER A 11 18.04 5.51 34.26
C SER A 11 17.18 6.77 34.36
N PRO A 12 17.52 7.88 33.70
CA PRO A 12 16.90 9.18 33.95
C PRO A 12 15.45 9.17 33.47
N THR A 13 14.51 9.20 34.40
CA THR A 13 13.16 9.71 34.15
C THR A 13 13.27 11.21 33.92
N ALA A 14 13.49 11.60 32.66
CA ALA A 14 13.24 12.96 32.20
C ALA A 14 11.72 13.20 32.16
N CYS A 15 11.11 13.22 33.34
CA CYS A 15 9.89 13.97 33.58
C CYS A 15 10.39 15.35 34.01
N ASP A 16 10.62 16.23 33.03
CA ASP A 16 10.83 17.64 33.33
C ASP A 16 9.64 18.08 34.18
N SER A 17 9.92 18.33 35.46
CA SER A 17 8.97 18.97 36.35
C SER A 17 8.53 20.24 35.64
N ILE A 18 7.26 20.30 35.24
CA ILE A 18 6.65 21.52 34.72
C ILE A 18 6.77 22.55 35.83
N ASP A 19 7.82 23.34 35.70
CA ASP A 19 8.14 24.44 36.58
C ASP A 19 6.92 25.36 36.57
N LYS A 20 6.27 25.48 37.74
CA LYS A 20 5.07 26.31 37.94
C LYS A 20 5.49 27.78 37.89
N SER A 21 5.98 28.21 36.74
CA SER A 21 6.26 29.61 36.45
C SER A 21 4.94 30.37 36.52
N LYS A 22 4.92 31.41 37.36
CA LYS A 22 3.79 32.33 37.51
C LYS A 22 3.32 32.80 36.14
N PRO A 23 2.00 32.92 35.89
CA PRO A 23 1.47 33.31 34.59
C PRO A 23 1.98 34.71 34.22
N LYS A 24 2.98 34.78 33.33
CA LYS A 24 3.33 36.02 32.64
C LYS A 24 2.11 36.46 31.83
N ALA A 25 1.70 37.71 32.01
CA ALA A 25 0.58 38.32 31.30
C ALA A 25 0.63 37.96 29.81
N ALA A 26 -0.46 37.41 29.30
CA ALA A 26 -0.55 36.85 27.96
C ALA A 26 -0.22 37.91 26.91
N THR A 27 0.98 37.81 26.31
CA THR A 27 1.28 38.44 25.04
C THR A 27 0.25 37.92 24.05
N SER A 28 -0.59 38.80 23.50
CA SER A 28 -1.68 38.46 22.59
C SER A 28 -1.16 37.58 21.46
N GLN A 29 -1.44 36.28 21.50
CA GLN A 29 -1.04 35.35 20.46
C GLN A 29 -1.84 35.68 19.20
N ASN A 30 -1.22 36.43 18.29
CA ASN A 30 -1.76 36.80 16.98
C ASN A 30 -1.72 35.64 15.97
N SER A 31 -1.95 34.41 16.40
CA SER A 31 -2.05 33.28 15.47
C SER A 31 -3.38 33.33 14.73
N LEU A 32 -3.33 33.44 13.39
CA LEU A 32 -4.52 33.38 12.53
C LEU A 32 -5.29 32.06 12.73
N LEU A 33 -4.59 30.97 13.06
CA LEU A 33 -5.20 29.66 13.34
C LEU A 33 -6.11 29.71 14.59
N LEU A 34 -5.69 30.44 15.63
CA LEU A 34 -6.49 30.63 16.86
C LEU A 34 -7.65 31.61 16.68
N LYS A 35 -7.71 32.31 15.54
CA LYS A 35 -8.79 33.24 15.17
C LYS A 35 -9.79 32.62 14.20
N LEU A 36 -9.58 31.36 13.77
CA LEU A 36 -10.55 30.68 12.92
C LEU A 36 -11.86 30.48 13.70
N PRO A 37 -13.02 30.75 13.07
CA PRO A 37 -14.30 30.29 13.55
C PRO A 37 -14.28 28.78 13.88
N GLU A 38 -14.92 28.38 14.96
CA GLU A 38 -14.87 27.01 15.50
C GLU A 38 -15.38 25.96 14.51
N ASP A 39 -16.33 26.32 13.66
CA ASP A 39 -16.86 25.50 12.56
C ASP A 39 -15.81 25.25 11.47
N ILE A 40 -15.10 26.30 11.04
CA ILE A 40 -13.99 26.17 10.08
C ILE A 40 -12.85 25.37 10.70
N PHE A 41 -12.54 25.61 11.98
CA PHE A 41 -11.52 24.86 12.69
C PHE A 41 -11.88 23.37 12.76
N LYS A 42 -13.13 23.02 13.08
CA LYS A 42 -13.62 21.63 13.02
C LYS A 42 -13.43 21.01 11.64
N CYS A 43 -13.74 21.72 10.56
CA CYS A 43 -13.48 21.23 9.22
C CYS A 43 -12.01 20.91 8.98
N VAL A 44 -11.07 21.70 9.51
CA VAL A 44 -9.63 21.39 9.43
C VAL A 44 -9.27 20.18 10.29
N MET A 45 -9.82 20.10 11.51
CA MET A 45 -9.56 19.01 12.45
C MET A 45 -10.07 17.66 11.94
N ASP A 46 -11.14 17.64 11.13
CA ASP A 46 -11.64 16.42 10.49
C ASP A 46 -10.61 15.76 9.55
N TYR A 47 -9.61 16.50 9.08
CA TYR A 47 -8.49 15.98 8.27
C TYR A 47 -7.26 15.57 9.11
N LEU A 48 -7.24 15.85 10.41
CA LEU A 48 -6.14 15.46 11.28
C LEU A 48 -6.40 14.08 11.87
N ASN A 49 -5.38 13.21 11.80
CA ASN A 49 -5.39 11.98 12.58
C ASN A 49 -5.01 12.27 14.04
N ARG A 50 -5.18 11.26 14.91
CA ARG A 50 -4.88 11.34 16.35
C ARG A 50 -3.46 11.86 16.62
N ASP A 51 -2.47 11.36 15.89
CA ASP A 51 -1.07 11.67 16.16
C ASP A 51 -0.74 13.12 15.78
N ASN A 52 -1.29 13.60 14.67
CA ASN A 52 -1.22 15.01 14.28
C ASN A 52 -1.92 15.92 15.28
N ALA A 53 -3.06 15.49 15.84
CA ALA A 53 -3.76 16.21 16.90
C ALA A 53 -2.92 16.28 18.20
N TRP A 54 -2.18 15.21 18.53
CA TRP A 54 -1.25 15.19 19.66
C TRP A 54 -0.08 16.15 19.44
N VAL A 55 0.48 16.16 18.23
CA VAL A 55 1.52 17.12 17.84
C VAL A 55 0.99 18.55 17.95
N LEU A 56 -0.22 18.82 17.46
CA LEU A 56 -0.85 20.13 17.56
C LEU A 56 -1.02 20.56 19.02
N LYS A 57 -1.51 19.65 19.88
CA LYS A 57 -1.67 19.89 21.32
C LYS A 57 -0.35 20.22 22.02
N ARG A 58 0.75 19.56 21.62
CA ARG A 58 2.09 19.74 22.19
C ARG A 58 2.79 21.01 21.69
N VAL A 59 2.67 21.31 20.41
CA VAL A 59 3.40 22.41 19.76
C VAL A 59 2.69 23.76 19.96
N CYS A 60 1.35 23.76 19.99
CA CYS A 60 0.56 24.98 20.09
C CYS A 60 -0.02 25.15 21.50
N LYS A 61 0.62 25.99 22.34
CA LYS A 61 0.14 26.27 23.72
C LYS A 61 -1.34 26.66 23.80
N GLY A 62 -1.85 27.42 22.82
CA GLY A 62 -3.27 27.79 22.73
C GLY A 62 -4.21 26.63 22.40
N MET A 63 -3.70 25.54 21.83
CA MET A 63 -4.47 24.34 21.49
C MET A 63 -4.45 23.27 22.59
N ALA A 64 -3.59 23.41 23.61
CA ALA A 64 -3.47 22.45 24.70
C ALA A 64 -4.81 22.16 25.41
N ASN A 65 -5.64 23.19 25.54
CA ASN A 65 -6.94 23.15 26.22
C ASN A 65 -8.13 23.28 25.27
N ASN A 66 -7.91 23.24 23.95
CA ASN A 66 -8.99 23.39 22.98
C ASN A 66 -9.96 22.19 23.04
N VAL A 67 -11.27 22.47 23.11
CA VAL A 67 -12.31 21.44 23.24
C VAL A 67 -12.37 20.54 22.02
N THR A 68 -12.30 21.09 20.81
CA THR A 68 -12.31 20.31 19.56
C THR A 68 -11.08 19.45 19.39
N VAL A 69 -9.89 19.94 19.75
CA VAL A 69 -8.66 19.13 19.76
C VAL A 69 -8.79 17.98 20.76
N ASN A 70 -9.29 18.24 21.97
CA ASN A 70 -9.54 17.20 22.97
C ASN A 70 -10.60 16.20 22.49
N GLN A 71 -11.68 16.66 21.86
CA GLN A 71 -12.68 15.78 21.25
C GLN A 71 -12.03 14.84 20.25
N LEU A 72 -11.22 15.35 19.32
CA LEU A 72 -10.53 14.52 18.33
C LEU A 72 -9.59 13.50 18.98
N LEU A 73 -8.80 13.93 19.97
CA LEU A 73 -7.83 13.08 20.67
C LEU A 73 -8.49 11.91 21.43
N TYR A 74 -9.59 12.19 22.12
CA TYR A 74 -10.27 11.21 22.95
C TYR A 74 -11.34 10.42 22.20
N ARG A 75 -11.73 10.81 20.98
CA ARG A 75 -12.73 10.07 20.18
C ARG A 75 -12.28 8.64 19.86
N TYR A 76 -10.99 8.47 19.59
CA TYR A 76 -10.34 7.21 19.21
C TYR A 76 -9.00 7.04 19.95
N PRO A 77 -9.01 6.93 21.29
CA PRO A 77 -7.79 7.05 22.09
C PRO A 77 -6.84 5.87 21.88
N LEU A 78 -7.37 4.66 21.71
CA LEU A 78 -6.64 3.44 21.34
C LEU A 78 -7.28 2.80 20.12
N GLN A 79 -6.46 2.53 19.10
CA GLN A 79 -6.87 1.95 17.83
C GLN A 79 -6.26 0.55 17.65
N LEU A 80 -6.76 -0.22 16.67
CA LEU A 80 -6.33 -1.59 16.44
C LEU A 80 -4.80 -1.74 16.27
N HIS A 81 -4.17 -0.83 15.51
CA HIS A 81 -2.73 -0.87 15.28
C HIS A 81 -1.92 -0.64 16.56
N ASP A 82 -2.50 0.02 17.57
CA ASP A 82 -1.88 0.19 18.88
C ASP A 82 -1.95 -1.07 19.74
N VAL A 83 -2.76 -2.07 19.40
CA VAL A 83 -3.02 -3.24 20.28
C VAL A 83 -2.80 -4.60 19.61
N ARG A 84 -2.91 -4.70 18.28
CA ARG A 84 -2.88 -5.97 17.53
C ARG A 84 -1.50 -6.62 17.49
N GLU A 85 -0.44 -5.84 17.32
CA GLU A 85 0.92 -6.34 17.07
C GLU A 85 1.82 -6.30 18.32
N ILE A 86 1.22 -6.06 19.50
CA ILE A 86 1.99 -5.98 20.74
C ILE A 86 2.25 -7.38 21.29
N ARG A 87 3.53 -7.77 21.38
CA ARG A 87 3.96 -9.00 22.03
C ARG A 87 3.70 -8.92 23.54
N MET A 88 3.62 -10.07 24.20
CA MET A 88 3.52 -10.13 25.67
C MET A 88 4.60 -9.31 26.36
N SER A 89 5.84 -9.45 25.89
CA SER A 89 6.95 -8.68 26.44
C SER A 89 6.80 -7.19 26.21
N ASP A 90 6.21 -6.77 25.10
CA ASP A 90 6.05 -5.36 24.76
C ASP A 90 4.91 -4.72 25.57
N TRP A 91 3.91 -5.50 25.98
CA TRP A 91 2.85 -5.02 26.86
C TRP A 91 3.24 -5.04 28.34
N ARG A 92 3.80 -6.17 28.80
CA ARG A 92 4.05 -6.45 30.23
C ARG A 92 5.44 -6.02 30.70
N TYR A 93 6.45 -6.13 29.84
CA TYR A 93 7.86 -5.89 30.21
C TYR A 93 8.45 -4.63 29.57
N LYS A 94 7.89 -4.14 28.46
CA LYS A 94 8.18 -2.80 27.94
C LYS A 94 7.10 -1.83 28.40
N SER A 95 7.53 -0.65 28.81
CA SER A 95 6.72 0.43 29.36
C SER A 95 5.82 1.13 28.32
N SER A 96 5.51 0.52 27.17
CA SER A 96 4.77 1.18 26.10
C SER A 96 3.30 0.78 26.02
N GLY A 97 2.95 -0.48 26.29
CA GLY A 97 1.59 -0.99 26.17
C GLY A 97 0.75 -0.74 27.42
N MET A 98 1.05 -1.46 28.51
CA MET A 98 0.32 -1.34 29.78
C MET A 98 0.38 0.09 30.33
N LEU A 99 1.53 0.75 30.25
CA LEU A 99 1.66 2.16 30.65
C LEU A 99 0.75 3.08 29.84
N ARG A 100 0.54 2.80 28.55
CA ARG A 100 -0.38 3.57 27.71
C ARG A 100 -1.83 3.34 28.11
N TRP A 101 -2.22 2.10 28.42
CA TRP A 101 -3.54 1.79 28.96
C TRP A 101 -3.78 2.48 30.31
N THR A 102 -2.84 2.35 31.25
CA THR A 102 -2.90 3.01 32.56
C THR A 102 -2.94 4.53 32.42
N SER A 103 -2.07 5.12 31.58
CA SER A 103 -2.07 6.56 31.30
C SER A 103 -3.39 7.02 30.69
N PHE A 104 -3.99 6.20 29.82
CA PHE A 104 -5.32 6.49 29.29
C PHE A 104 -6.36 6.49 30.40
N MET A 105 -6.43 5.44 31.22
CA MET A 105 -7.37 5.36 32.36
C MET A 105 -7.21 6.55 33.31
N GLU A 106 -5.98 6.89 33.69
CA GLU A 106 -5.65 8.04 34.56
C GLU A 106 -6.02 9.39 33.92
N SER A 107 -5.96 9.48 32.58
CA SER A 107 -6.34 10.70 31.87
C SER A 107 -7.85 10.91 31.78
N ILE A 108 -8.65 9.86 31.99
CA ILE A 108 -10.11 9.94 31.92
C ILE A 108 -10.67 10.56 33.21
N ASN A 109 -11.52 11.57 33.04
CA ASN A 109 -12.19 12.30 34.11
C ASN A 109 -13.57 12.79 33.63
N ASP A 110 -14.30 13.49 34.49
CA ASP A 110 -15.66 13.96 34.19
C ASP A 110 -15.77 14.85 32.94
N SER A 111 -14.71 15.58 32.59
CA SER A 111 -14.72 16.50 31.45
C SER A 111 -14.56 15.81 30.10
N ASN A 112 -13.89 14.65 30.03
CA ASN A 112 -13.53 14.00 28.76
C ASN A 112 -14.12 12.60 28.59
N ARG A 113 -14.62 11.94 29.64
CA ARG A 113 -15.12 10.55 29.56
C ARG A 113 -16.27 10.33 28.57
N ARG A 114 -17.04 11.39 28.28
CA ARG A 114 -18.13 11.39 27.29
C ARG A 114 -17.64 11.57 25.84
N LEU A 115 -16.38 11.93 25.65
CA LEU A 115 -15.79 12.14 24.32
C LEU A 115 -15.32 10.81 23.69
N VAL A 116 -15.07 9.79 24.51
CA VAL A 116 -14.64 8.48 24.03
C VAL A 116 -15.82 7.73 23.40
N GLN A 117 -15.73 7.52 22.08
CA GLN A 117 -16.78 6.87 21.29
C GLN A 117 -16.36 5.51 20.77
N LYS A 118 -15.07 5.32 20.47
CA LYS A 118 -14.52 4.06 19.95
C LYS A 118 -13.25 3.68 20.69
N LEU A 119 -13.08 2.40 20.98
CA LEU A 119 -11.93 1.87 21.71
C LEU A 119 -11.55 0.49 21.17
N ALA A 120 -10.26 0.24 20.96
CA ALA A 120 -9.73 -1.09 20.67
C ALA A 120 -9.09 -1.70 21.93
N MET A 121 -9.34 -2.99 22.15
CA MET A 121 -8.85 -3.74 23.30
C MET A 121 -7.83 -4.79 22.87
N SER A 122 -6.77 -4.90 23.67
CA SER A 122 -5.72 -5.91 23.46
C SER A 122 -6.13 -7.26 24.04
N HIS A 123 -5.47 -8.33 23.61
CA HIS A 123 -5.70 -9.71 24.09
C HIS A 123 -5.40 -9.93 25.58
N TRP A 124 -4.63 -9.01 26.19
CA TRP A 124 -4.31 -8.97 27.62
C TRP A 124 -5.39 -8.37 28.50
N ALA A 125 -6.46 -7.81 27.93
CA ALA A 125 -7.48 -7.13 28.70
C ALA A 125 -8.17 -8.09 29.69
N SER A 126 -8.20 -7.69 30.96
CA SER A 126 -8.86 -8.40 32.05
C SER A 126 -10.36 -8.06 32.09
N ILE A 127 -11.17 -8.88 32.79
CA ILE A 127 -12.57 -8.52 33.07
C ILE A 127 -12.65 -7.17 33.82
N ALA A 128 -11.68 -6.87 34.69
CA ALA A 128 -11.64 -5.61 35.43
C ALA A 128 -11.50 -4.41 34.48
N ASP A 129 -10.71 -4.52 33.42
CA ASP A 129 -10.58 -3.47 32.39
C ASP A 129 -11.92 -3.21 31.68
N PHE A 130 -12.67 -4.27 31.33
CA PHE A 130 -13.99 -4.12 30.71
C PHE A 130 -15.04 -3.54 31.67
N LYS A 131 -15.01 -3.90 32.95
CA LYS A 131 -15.86 -3.28 33.98
C LYS A 131 -15.55 -1.80 34.13
N TRP A 132 -14.27 -1.44 34.16
CA TRP A 132 -13.83 -0.06 34.20
C TRP A 132 -14.35 0.72 32.98
N ILE A 133 -14.28 0.14 31.78
CA ILE A 133 -14.86 0.73 30.55
C ILE A 133 -16.38 0.89 30.69
N GLU A 134 -17.08 -0.14 31.19
CA GLU A 134 -18.52 -0.10 31.38
C GLU A 134 -18.95 1.11 32.22
N GLU A 135 -18.25 1.33 33.34
CA GLU A 135 -18.51 2.35 34.36
C GLU A 135 -18.05 3.76 33.94
N ASN A 136 -16.88 3.87 33.31
CA ASN A 136 -16.22 5.15 33.09
C ASN A 136 -16.46 5.73 31.70
N LEU A 137 -16.79 4.93 30.68
CA LEU A 137 -16.94 5.39 29.29
C LEU A 137 -18.40 5.27 28.80
N PRO A 138 -19.32 6.11 29.31
CA PRO A 138 -20.77 5.95 29.07
C PRO A 138 -21.19 6.23 27.61
N CYS A 139 -20.36 6.95 26.85
CA CYS A 139 -20.63 7.30 25.45
C CYS A 139 -19.89 6.38 24.46
N LEU A 140 -19.22 5.33 24.93
CA LEU A 140 -18.59 4.35 24.06
C LEU A 140 -19.66 3.54 23.33
N THR A 141 -19.72 3.70 22.01
CA THR A 141 -20.66 3.00 21.13
C THR A 141 -19.96 2.06 20.14
N SER A 142 -18.63 2.12 20.02
CA SER A 142 -17.85 1.23 19.18
C SER A 142 -16.74 0.55 19.97
N LEU A 143 -16.65 -0.77 19.90
CA LEU A 143 -15.64 -1.55 20.58
C LEU A 143 -14.98 -2.53 19.60
N ASP A 144 -13.66 -2.52 19.54
CA ASP A 144 -12.88 -3.48 18.75
C ASP A 144 -12.18 -4.46 19.70
N ILE A 145 -12.64 -5.70 19.72
CA ILE A 145 -12.06 -6.82 20.47
C ILE A 145 -11.39 -7.84 19.53
N SER A 146 -11.10 -7.47 18.29
CA SER A 146 -10.55 -8.40 17.29
C SER A 146 -9.15 -8.92 17.59
N ALA A 147 -8.40 -8.20 18.42
CA ALA A 147 -7.12 -8.68 18.92
C ALA A 147 -7.29 -9.81 19.95
N ILE A 148 -8.46 -9.94 20.60
CA ILE A 148 -8.74 -10.98 21.60
C ILE A 148 -9.10 -12.29 20.90
N LYS A 149 -8.18 -13.26 20.92
CA LYS A 149 -8.37 -14.60 20.34
C LYS A 149 -9.03 -15.57 21.33
N ASP A 150 -9.41 -16.74 20.86
CA ASP A 150 -10.03 -17.74 21.73
C ASP A 150 -9.00 -18.51 22.53
N PHE A 151 -7.77 -18.60 22.03
CA PHE A 151 -6.70 -19.28 22.75
C PHE A 151 -5.74 -18.28 23.40
N VAL A 152 -5.35 -18.58 24.63
CA VAL A 152 -4.41 -17.80 25.46
C VAL A 152 -3.35 -18.74 26.01
N TRP A 153 -2.15 -18.23 26.28
CA TRP A 153 -1.12 -19.00 26.98
C TRP A 153 -1.17 -18.68 28.48
N THR A 154 -1.14 -19.71 29.31
CA THR A 154 -0.98 -19.59 30.77
C THR A 154 0.40 -19.01 31.11
N PRO A 155 0.57 -18.35 32.27
CA PRO A 155 -0.23 -18.38 33.50
C PRO A 155 -1.23 -17.22 33.71
N GLU A 156 -1.84 -16.70 32.65
CA GLU A 156 -2.64 -15.47 32.74
C GLU A 156 -4.05 -15.65 33.29
N GLU A 157 -4.68 -14.51 33.64
CA GLU A 157 -6.05 -14.44 34.11
C GLU A 157 -7.01 -14.88 32.99
N THR A 158 -7.28 -16.19 32.94
CA THR A 158 -8.13 -16.76 31.90
C THR A 158 -9.60 -16.62 32.26
N TRP A 159 -10.30 -15.73 31.58
CA TRP A 159 -11.76 -15.66 31.56
C TRP A 159 -12.34 -16.38 30.33
N THR A 160 -13.64 -16.67 30.33
CA THR A 160 -14.39 -17.17 29.16
C THR A 160 -15.25 -16.07 28.54
N TRP A 161 -15.72 -16.27 27.31
CA TRP A 161 -16.66 -15.33 26.69
C TRP A 161 -17.94 -15.16 27.53
N LYS A 162 -18.45 -16.22 28.15
CA LYS A 162 -19.59 -16.15 29.05
C LYS A 162 -19.29 -15.31 30.30
N MET A 163 -18.15 -15.53 30.94
CA MET A 163 -17.74 -14.72 32.11
C MET A 163 -17.64 -13.23 31.76
N MET A 164 -17.13 -12.90 30.57
CA MET A 164 -17.08 -11.52 30.08
C MET A 164 -18.49 -10.93 29.84
N ALA A 165 -19.36 -11.71 29.19
CA ALA A 165 -20.74 -11.34 28.90
C ALA A 165 -21.54 -11.06 30.18
N GLU A 166 -21.41 -11.93 31.18
CA GLU A 166 -22.06 -11.80 32.50
C GLU A 166 -21.49 -10.61 33.30
N ALA A 167 -20.21 -10.33 33.15
CA ALA A 167 -19.54 -9.26 33.90
C ALA A 167 -19.87 -7.85 33.38
N CYS A 168 -20.06 -7.68 32.07
CA CYS A 168 -20.20 -6.37 31.43
C CYS A 168 -21.42 -6.28 30.47
N PRO A 169 -22.64 -6.67 30.90
CA PRO A 169 -23.79 -6.72 30.00
C PRO A 169 -24.21 -5.34 29.48
N LYS A 170 -24.05 -4.28 30.27
CA LYS A 170 -24.45 -2.92 29.87
C LYS A 170 -23.47 -2.30 28.89
N LEU A 171 -22.20 -2.73 28.91
CA LEU A 171 -21.21 -2.35 27.91
C LEU A 171 -21.61 -2.87 26.54
N PHE A 172 -21.91 -4.16 26.41
CA PHE A 172 -22.28 -4.73 25.11
C PHE A 172 -23.64 -4.24 24.62
N ALA A 173 -24.63 -4.06 25.51
CA ALA A 173 -25.96 -3.57 25.15
C ALA A 173 -26.01 -2.18 24.53
N ARG A 174 -25.00 -1.33 24.78
CA ARG A 174 -24.96 0.04 24.23
C ARG A 174 -24.20 0.19 22.92
N LEU A 175 -23.52 -0.87 22.44
CA LEU A 175 -22.69 -0.78 21.25
C LEU A 175 -23.56 -0.65 19.99
N ASP A 176 -23.25 0.36 19.18
CA ASP A 176 -23.75 0.49 17.81
C ASP A 176 -22.81 -0.22 16.82
N GLU A 177 -21.53 -0.42 17.17
CA GLU A 177 -20.51 -1.09 16.36
C GLU A 177 -19.64 -2.03 17.21
N LEU A 178 -19.44 -3.27 16.74
CA LEU A 178 -18.58 -4.25 17.39
C LEU A 178 -17.66 -4.87 16.34
N GLU A 179 -16.35 -4.85 16.60
CA GLU A 179 -15.35 -5.49 15.75
C GLU A 179 -14.77 -6.70 16.47
N VAL A 180 -14.78 -7.87 15.83
CA VAL A 180 -14.38 -9.15 16.42
C VAL A 180 -13.41 -9.90 15.53
N ALA A 181 -12.68 -10.84 16.14
CA ALA A 181 -11.93 -11.84 15.41
C ALA A 181 -12.90 -12.73 14.62
N ASN A 182 -12.46 -13.36 13.53
CA ASN A 182 -13.28 -14.39 12.87
C ASN A 182 -13.47 -15.61 13.79
N TRP A 183 -14.54 -15.58 14.58
CA TRP A 183 -14.89 -16.60 15.57
C TRP A 183 -15.17 -17.97 14.97
N ALA A 184 -15.33 -18.08 13.66
CA ALA A 184 -15.56 -19.36 13.01
C ALA A 184 -14.25 -20.03 12.57
N ASP A 185 -13.14 -19.29 12.55
CA ASP A 185 -11.87 -19.80 12.04
C ASP A 185 -10.93 -20.20 13.18
N TYR A 186 -10.91 -21.50 13.49
CA TYR A 186 -9.97 -22.07 14.44
C TYR A 186 -8.52 -21.65 14.16
N THR A 187 -8.09 -21.57 12.89
CA THR A 187 -6.70 -21.26 12.55
C THR A 187 -6.35 -19.80 12.89
N ALA A 188 -7.30 -18.89 12.70
CA ALA A 188 -7.18 -17.49 13.13
C ALA A 188 -7.04 -17.35 14.65
N HIS A 189 -7.69 -18.24 15.40
CA HIS A 189 -7.63 -18.24 16.86
C HIS A 189 -6.45 -19.05 17.41
N SER A 190 -5.92 -20.02 16.66
CA SER A 190 -4.82 -20.91 17.08
C SER A 190 -3.44 -20.35 16.79
N ARG A 191 -3.31 -19.52 15.75
CA ARG A 191 -2.12 -18.70 15.48
C ARG A 191 -2.07 -17.55 16.46
N VAL A 192 -1.87 -17.85 17.72
CA VAL A 192 -1.58 -16.81 18.68
C VAL A 192 -0.12 -16.42 18.50
N GLU A 193 0.10 -15.31 17.81
CA GLU A 193 1.41 -14.70 17.51
C GLU A 193 2.10 -14.15 18.75
N TYR A 194 2.16 -14.95 19.82
CA TYR A 194 3.15 -14.69 20.84
C TYR A 194 4.46 -15.21 20.28
N HIS A 195 5.36 -14.30 19.95
CA HIS A 195 6.78 -14.64 19.86
C HIS A 195 7.27 -15.03 21.26
N TYR A 196 6.81 -16.17 21.79
CA TYR A 196 7.59 -16.91 22.75
C TYR A 196 8.89 -17.30 22.06
N SER A 197 9.97 -17.30 22.82
CA SER A 197 11.24 -17.76 22.29
C SER A 197 11.04 -19.17 21.72
N TYR A 198 11.66 -19.48 20.59
CA TYR A 198 11.58 -20.81 19.96
C TYR A 198 11.96 -21.95 20.95
N ASN A 199 12.62 -21.61 22.06
CA ASN A 199 12.99 -22.49 23.15
C ASN A 199 11.82 -22.88 24.07
N ASP A 200 10.73 -22.12 24.12
CA ASP A 200 9.54 -22.43 24.94
C ASP A 200 8.59 -23.43 24.26
N TYR A 201 8.60 -23.51 22.91
CA TYR A 201 7.72 -24.40 22.13
C TYR A 201 7.92 -25.89 22.41
N ARG A 202 9.12 -26.31 22.81
CA ARG A 202 9.40 -27.72 23.14
C ARG A 202 8.79 -28.15 24.46
N PHE A 203 8.30 -27.22 25.28
CA PHE A 203 7.73 -27.50 26.60
C PHE A 203 6.25 -27.09 26.68
N ARG A 204 5.42 -27.96 26.10
CA ARG A 204 4.01 -28.29 26.46
C ARG A 204 2.87 -27.53 25.76
N GLN A 205 2.04 -28.29 25.03
CA GLN A 205 0.66 -27.95 24.64
C GLN A 205 -0.23 -27.60 25.86
N ASN A 206 0.12 -28.06 27.07
CA ASN A 206 -0.64 -27.85 28.30
C ASN A 206 -0.74 -26.37 28.76
N PHE A 207 -0.07 -25.43 28.09
CA PHE A 207 -0.17 -24.01 28.42
C PHE A 207 -1.25 -23.26 27.63
N ARG A 208 -1.90 -23.88 26.65
CA ARG A 208 -2.92 -23.22 25.83
C ARG A 208 -4.32 -23.44 26.42
N ILE A 209 -4.97 -22.38 26.87
CA ILE A 209 -6.34 -22.40 27.40
C ILE A 209 -7.29 -21.75 26.40
N SER A 210 -8.44 -22.40 26.16
CA SER A 210 -9.54 -21.85 25.36
C SER A 210 -10.47 -20.97 26.21
N ARG A 211 -10.85 -19.81 25.67
CA ARG A 211 -11.95 -18.95 26.14
C ARG A 211 -13.32 -19.57 25.87
N ARG A 212 -13.40 -20.68 25.13
CA ARG A 212 -14.60 -21.48 24.85
C ARG A 212 -14.76 -22.71 25.74
N ARG A 213 -13.98 -22.86 26.81
CA ARG A 213 -14.04 -24.04 27.70
C ARG A 213 -15.41 -24.28 28.36
N ASP A 214 -16.29 -23.31 28.31
CA ASP A 214 -17.69 -23.37 28.74
C ASP A 214 -18.68 -23.56 27.58
N GLY A 215 -18.18 -23.87 26.37
CA GLY A 215 -18.94 -24.03 25.14
C GLY A 215 -19.34 -22.71 24.47
N ALA A 216 -19.00 -21.56 25.05
CA ALA A 216 -19.45 -20.27 24.53
C ALA A 216 -18.44 -19.64 23.57
N SER A 217 -18.92 -19.12 22.43
CA SER A 217 -18.15 -18.29 21.51
C SER A 217 -18.53 -16.82 21.69
N VAL A 218 -17.76 -15.90 21.10
CA VAL A 218 -18.16 -14.48 21.03
C VAL A 218 -19.55 -14.33 20.39
N ALA A 219 -19.87 -15.16 19.39
CA ALA A 219 -21.16 -15.11 18.73
C ALA A 219 -22.31 -15.53 19.67
N SER A 220 -22.17 -16.64 20.40
CA SER A 220 -23.24 -17.12 21.27
C SER A 220 -23.34 -16.38 22.62
N ALA A 221 -22.24 -15.81 23.12
CA ALA A 221 -22.23 -15.10 24.42
C ALA A 221 -22.42 -13.59 24.30
N ILE A 222 -21.79 -12.93 23.32
CA ILE A 222 -21.71 -11.46 23.27
C ILE A 222 -22.77 -10.87 22.35
N PHE A 223 -22.98 -11.41 21.14
CA PHE A 223 -23.93 -10.83 20.18
C PHE A 223 -25.36 -10.71 20.73
N PRO A 224 -25.91 -11.67 21.49
CA PRO A 224 -27.26 -11.55 22.06
C PRO A 224 -27.40 -10.37 23.04
N LEU A 225 -26.31 -9.94 23.66
CA LEU A 225 -26.31 -8.78 24.55
C LEU A 225 -26.32 -7.46 23.79
N CYS A 226 -25.86 -7.43 22.54
CA CYS A 226 -25.63 -6.22 21.77
C CYS A 226 -26.91 -5.64 21.15
N THR A 227 -27.94 -5.35 21.95
CA THR A 227 -29.30 -4.99 21.46
C THR A 227 -29.39 -3.77 20.54
N ARG A 228 -28.35 -2.93 20.48
CA ARG A 228 -28.26 -1.73 19.64
C ARG A 228 -27.32 -1.87 18.44
N LEU A 229 -26.70 -3.03 18.25
CA LEU A 229 -25.66 -3.23 17.23
C LEU A 229 -26.22 -2.93 15.84
N LYS A 230 -25.60 -2.00 15.13
CA LYS A 230 -25.91 -1.66 13.74
C LYS A 230 -24.87 -2.26 12.79
N THR A 231 -23.61 -2.27 13.23
CA THR A 231 -22.46 -2.72 12.43
C THR A 231 -21.69 -3.81 13.17
N LEU A 232 -21.59 -5.00 12.57
CA LEU A 232 -20.66 -6.03 13.00
C LEU A 232 -19.47 -6.04 12.04
N ALA A 233 -18.25 -5.93 12.57
CA ALA A 233 -17.03 -6.10 11.78
C ALA A 233 -16.31 -7.39 12.13
N ILE A 234 -15.93 -8.16 11.12
CA ILE A 234 -15.17 -9.40 11.23
C ILE A 234 -13.76 -9.12 10.71
N ARG A 235 -12.78 -9.25 11.60
CA ARG A 235 -11.36 -9.06 11.33
C ARG A 235 -10.62 -10.35 11.58
N GLU A 236 -9.91 -10.87 10.60
CA GLU A 236 -8.64 -11.57 10.75
C GLU A 236 -8.14 -11.87 9.35
N ARG A 237 -6.82 -11.95 9.14
CA ARG A 237 -6.31 -12.41 7.85
C ARG A 237 -6.47 -13.92 7.77
N TYR A 238 -7.04 -14.37 6.67
CA TYR A 238 -7.16 -15.77 6.35
C TYR A 238 -5.77 -16.39 6.31
N SER A 239 -5.58 -17.35 7.20
CA SER A 239 -4.32 -18.01 7.45
C SER A 239 -3.84 -18.92 6.31
N GLY A 240 -4.65 -19.12 5.26
CA GLY A 240 -4.36 -20.05 4.17
C GLY A 240 -4.70 -21.49 4.54
N PHE A 241 -5.64 -22.10 3.80
CA PHE A 241 -5.84 -23.55 3.78
C PHE A 241 -4.80 -24.20 2.85
N HIS A 242 -4.35 -25.39 3.25
CA HIS A 242 -3.86 -26.40 2.30
C HIS A 242 -4.88 -27.53 2.14
N THR A 243 -5.73 -27.78 3.15
CA THR A 243 -6.77 -28.82 3.11
C THR A 243 -8.09 -28.39 3.75
N TRP A 244 -9.22 -29.04 3.43
CA TRP A 244 -10.52 -28.91 4.12
C TRP A 244 -11.26 -30.26 4.28
N ASN A 245 -12.07 -30.39 5.33
CA ASN A 245 -13.03 -31.49 5.53
C ASN A 245 -14.43 -30.97 5.96
N GLU A 246 -15.39 -31.87 6.16
CA GLU A 246 -16.77 -31.54 6.57
C GLU A 246 -16.81 -30.73 7.87
N TRP A 247 -16.02 -31.11 8.86
CA TRP A 247 -15.96 -30.41 10.15
C TRP A 247 -15.43 -28.99 9.99
N GLU A 248 -14.37 -28.79 9.21
CA GLU A 248 -13.83 -27.45 8.94
C GLU A 248 -14.81 -26.58 8.17
N VAL A 249 -15.55 -27.14 7.21
CA VAL A 249 -16.62 -26.42 6.50
C VAL A 249 -17.71 -26.02 7.48
N HIS A 250 -18.13 -26.93 8.35
CA HIS A 250 -19.12 -26.62 9.36
C HIS A 250 -18.65 -25.47 10.27
N GLN A 251 -17.45 -25.57 10.83
CA GLN A 251 -16.92 -24.53 11.72
C GLN A 251 -16.79 -23.18 11.00
N ARG A 252 -16.20 -23.13 9.79
CA ARG A 252 -15.88 -21.87 9.11
C ARG A 252 -17.01 -21.26 8.29
N VAL A 253 -17.99 -22.07 7.91
CA VAL A 253 -19.14 -21.65 7.08
C VAL A 253 -20.39 -21.68 7.92
N CYS A 254 -20.77 -22.85 8.43
CA CYS A 254 -22.03 -22.99 9.16
C CYS A 254 -22.03 -22.19 10.46
N CYS A 255 -21.02 -22.29 11.32
CA CYS A 255 -20.97 -21.53 12.58
C CYS A 255 -20.77 -20.03 12.37
N LEU A 256 -20.16 -19.62 11.24
CA LEU A 256 -20.06 -18.21 10.85
C LEU A 256 -21.45 -17.65 10.49
N VAL A 257 -22.13 -18.32 9.56
CA VAL A 257 -23.46 -17.93 9.06
C VAL A 257 -24.50 -18.01 10.16
N ASP A 258 -24.52 -19.09 10.93
CA ASP A 258 -25.41 -19.27 12.08
C ASP A 258 -25.10 -18.26 13.18
N GLY A 259 -23.82 -17.93 13.38
CA GLY A 259 -23.37 -16.91 14.31
C GLY A 259 -24.04 -15.56 14.03
N VAL A 260 -24.07 -15.19 12.75
CA VAL A 260 -24.73 -13.97 12.28
C VAL A 260 -26.25 -14.10 12.36
N GLN A 261 -26.84 -15.16 11.81
CA GLN A 261 -28.29 -15.31 11.70
C GLN A 261 -29.00 -15.47 13.05
N LYS A 262 -28.44 -16.29 13.95
CA LYS A 262 -29.10 -16.69 15.20
C LYS A 262 -28.85 -15.70 16.33
N PHE A 263 -27.66 -15.11 16.41
CA PHE A 263 -27.25 -14.37 17.59
C PHE A 263 -27.13 -12.86 17.38
N CYS A 264 -27.05 -12.35 16.15
CA CYS A 264 -27.04 -10.91 15.93
C CYS A 264 -28.44 -10.30 16.11
N PRO A 265 -28.53 -9.09 16.69
CA PRO A 265 -29.80 -8.41 16.93
C PRO A 265 -30.45 -7.95 15.62
N GLU A 266 -31.76 -7.65 15.69
CA GLU A 266 -32.49 -7.17 14.50
C GLU A 266 -32.05 -5.79 14.01
N SER A 267 -31.44 -4.99 14.90
CA SER A 267 -30.89 -3.67 14.59
C SER A 267 -29.68 -3.72 13.66
N MET A 268 -29.05 -4.90 13.50
CA MET A 268 -27.86 -5.06 12.70
C MET A 268 -28.21 -4.98 11.22
N THR A 269 -27.68 -3.97 10.55
CA THR A 269 -27.96 -3.67 9.14
C THR A 269 -26.70 -3.64 8.28
N LYS A 270 -25.52 -3.59 8.91
CA LYS A 270 -24.23 -3.52 8.24
C LYS A 270 -23.31 -4.65 8.71
N LEU A 271 -22.71 -5.34 7.74
CA LEU A 271 -21.65 -6.31 7.98
C LEU A 271 -20.36 -5.83 7.33
N ARG A 272 -19.28 -5.73 8.11
CA ARG A 272 -17.97 -5.28 7.64
C ARG A 272 -17.00 -6.47 7.70
N ILE A 273 -16.37 -6.80 6.59
CA ILE A 273 -15.54 -7.99 6.47
C ILE A 273 -14.16 -7.58 5.95
N HIS A 274 -13.16 -7.59 6.82
CA HIS A 274 -11.83 -7.10 6.48
C HIS A 274 -11.00 -8.02 5.60
N ASP A 275 -11.48 -9.25 5.40
CA ASP A 275 -10.76 -10.27 4.66
C ASP A 275 -11.70 -11.05 3.73
N TYR A 276 -11.13 -11.66 2.69
CA TYR A 276 -11.88 -12.29 1.63
C TYR A 276 -12.45 -13.66 2.02
N ALA A 277 -11.77 -14.44 2.89
CA ALA A 277 -12.25 -15.78 3.21
C ALA A 277 -13.59 -15.78 3.98
N PRO A 278 -13.79 -14.98 5.05
CA PRO A 278 -15.08 -14.91 5.72
C PRO A 278 -16.19 -14.46 4.76
N TYR A 279 -15.90 -13.55 3.84
CA TYR A 279 -16.84 -13.12 2.80
C TYR A 279 -17.34 -14.29 1.95
N ARG A 280 -16.43 -15.16 1.49
CA ARG A 280 -16.83 -16.34 0.71
C ARG A 280 -17.70 -17.30 1.50
N SER A 281 -17.31 -17.62 2.73
CA SER A 281 -18.12 -18.47 3.60
C SER A 281 -19.54 -17.90 3.75
N LEU A 282 -19.62 -16.60 4.04
CA LEU A 282 -20.87 -15.88 4.26
C LEU A 282 -21.83 -15.93 3.06
N PHE A 283 -21.32 -15.79 1.84
CA PHE A 283 -22.17 -15.74 0.62
C PHE A 283 -22.20 -17.04 -0.19
N SER A 284 -21.48 -18.06 0.24
CA SER A 284 -21.60 -19.42 -0.29
C SER A 284 -22.91 -20.10 0.10
N THR A 285 -23.44 -19.72 1.26
CA THR A 285 -24.77 -20.12 1.73
C THR A 285 -25.85 -19.21 1.18
N ASP A 286 -27.10 -19.61 1.31
CA ASP A 286 -28.18 -18.72 0.91
C ASP A 286 -28.36 -17.57 1.91
N ALA A 287 -27.83 -16.40 1.56
CA ALA A 287 -28.00 -15.17 2.32
C ALA A 287 -29.40 -14.53 2.15
N THR A 288 -30.35 -15.16 1.44
CA THR A 288 -31.75 -14.67 1.35
C THR A 288 -32.39 -14.51 2.73
N ASP A 289 -32.00 -15.35 3.69
CA ASP A 289 -32.44 -15.26 5.08
C ASP A 289 -31.93 -14.01 5.80
N TRP A 290 -30.91 -13.32 5.27
CA TRP A 290 -30.35 -12.08 5.84
C TRP A 290 -31.12 -10.84 5.42
N SER A 291 -32.45 -10.92 5.49
CA SER A 291 -33.37 -9.83 5.14
C SER A 291 -33.05 -8.48 5.82
N ARG A 292 -32.31 -8.51 6.93
CA ARG A 292 -31.94 -7.34 7.75
C ARG A 292 -30.66 -6.64 7.27
N ILE A 293 -29.74 -7.36 6.65
CA ILE A 293 -28.46 -6.81 6.20
C ILE A 293 -28.69 -6.02 4.92
N LYS A 294 -28.43 -4.72 4.98
CA LYS A 294 -28.62 -3.78 3.86
C LYS A 294 -27.30 -3.33 3.27
N GLU A 295 -26.21 -3.42 4.03
CA GLU A 295 -24.89 -2.95 3.62
C GLU A 295 -23.82 -3.97 4.01
N VAL A 296 -22.95 -4.30 3.05
CA VAL A 296 -21.80 -5.17 3.27
C VAL A 296 -20.55 -4.43 2.83
N GLU A 297 -19.65 -4.18 3.78
CA GLU A 297 -18.36 -3.54 3.52
C GLU A 297 -17.26 -4.61 3.43
N ILE A 298 -16.44 -4.60 2.38
CA ILE A 298 -15.40 -5.61 2.12
C ILE A 298 -14.02 -4.97 2.12
N GLY A 299 -13.06 -5.59 2.78
CA GLY A 299 -11.65 -5.17 2.85
C GLY A 299 -10.88 -5.39 1.55
N LEU A 300 -11.44 -4.95 0.42
CA LEU A 300 -10.85 -5.16 -0.90
C LEU A 300 -9.43 -4.59 -0.99
N TYR A 301 -9.19 -3.40 -0.45
CA TYR A 301 -7.85 -2.80 -0.40
C TYR A 301 -6.82 -3.70 0.31
N SER A 302 -7.13 -4.13 1.53
CA SER A 302 -6.23 -4.98 2.31
C SER A 302 -5.95 -6.31 1.63
N TRP A 303 -6.92 -6.85 0.90
CA TRP A 303 -6.71 -8.04 0.07
C TRP A 303 -5.77 -7.76 -1.11
N MET A 304 -5.95 -6.63 -1.80
CA MET A 304 -5.12 -6.25 -2.95
C MET A 304 -3.68 -5.93 -2.53
N GLU A 305 -3.47 -5.31 -1.36
CA GLU A 305 -2.15 -5.09 -0.78
C GLU A 305 -1.45 -6.39 -0.39
N ASP A 306 -2.11 -7.28 0.37
CA ASP A 306 -1.52 -8.58 0.74
C ASP A 306 -1.14 -9.40 -0.52
N ARG A 307 -1.91 -9.23 -1.60
CA ARG A 307 -1.60 -9.82 -2.90
C ARG A 307 -0.48 -9.17 -3.66
N ARG A 308 -0.34 -7.84 -3.58
CA ARG A 308 0.78 -7.11 -4.18
C ARG A 308 2.10 -7.75 -3.78
N ASP A 309 2.28 -8.04 -2.50
CA ASP A 309 3.53 -8.60 -1.99
C ASP A 309 3.68 -10.08 -2.36
N ARG A 310 2.59 -10.85 -2.35
CA ARG A 310 2.61 -12.30 -2.60
C ARG A 310 2.69 -12.67 -4.07
N ASP A 311 1.88 -12.05 -4.94
CA ASP A 311 1.81 -12.37 -6.37
C ASP A 311 3.16 -12.06 -7.06
N VAL A 312 3.96 -11.13 -6.52
CA VAL A 312 5.33 -10.84 -6.97
C VAL A 312 6.27 -12.04 -6.77
N ILE A 313 6.14 -12.77 -5.65
CA ILE A 313 6.91 -13.99 -5.35
C ILE A 313 6.41 -15.18 -6.20
N GLY A 314 5.27 -14.98 -6.89
CA GLY A 314 4.58 -15.96 -7.70
C GLY A 314 3.33 -16.45 -7.01
N PRO A 315 2.31 -16.89 -7.77
CA PRO A 315 1.10 -17.39 -7.16
C PRO A 315 1.46 -18.59 -6.29
N ILE A 316 1.29 -18.46 -4.97
CA ILE A 316 1.14 -19.61 -4.10
C ILE A 316 -0.27 -20.11 -4.45
N PRO A 317 -0.42 -21.20 -5.22
CA PRO A 317 -1.75 -21.66 -5.53
C PRO A 317 -2.37 -22.03 -4.19
N TYR A 318 -3.45 -21.35 -3.82
CA TYR A 318 -4.34 -21.81 -2.77
C TYR A 318 -4.99 -23.10 -3.29
N ARG A 319 -4.22 -24.19 -3.36
CA ARG A 319 -4.76 -25.53 -3.57
C ARG A 319 -5.39 -25.91 -2.25
N ILE A 320 -6.63 -25.47 -2.09
CA ILE A 320 -7.50 -25.92 -1.02
C ILE A 320 -7.96 -27.32 -1.45
N THR A 321 -7.17 -28.34 -1.11
CA THR A 321 -7.53 -29.72 -1.42
C THR A 321 -8.47 -30.29 -0.37
N GLN A 322 -9.37 -31.19 -0.73
CA GLN A 322 -10.08 -31.94 0.30
C GLN A 322 -9.06 -32.80 1.06
N GLY A 323 -9.08 -32.80 2.39
CA GLY A 323 -8.14 -33.56 3.20
C GLY A 323 -8.63 -33.83 4.62
N HIS A 324 -8.14 -34.91 5.23
CA HIS A 324 -8.65 -35.44 6.51
C HIS A 324 -7.86 -34.98 7.74
N HIS A 325 -7.10 -33.88 7.66
CA HIS A 325 -6.30 -33.45 8.79
C HIS A 325 -7.17 -32.73 9.82
N HIS A 326 -7.51 -33.44 10.90
CA HIS A 326 -8.09 -32.86 12.11
C HIS A 326 -6.99 -32.76 13.17
N ARG A 327 -6.80 -31.57 13.77
CA ARG A 327 -5.83 -31.39 14.85
C ARG A 327 -6.52 -31.63 16.19
N GLU A 328 -5.89 -32.33 17.13
CA GLU A 328 -6.48 -32.56 18.46
C GLU A 328 -6.93 -31.26 19.16
N GLU A 329 -6.21 -30.17 18.93
CA GLU A 329 -6.53 -28.84 19.46
C GLU A 329 -7.84 -28.23 18.91
N GLU A 330 -8.34 -28.73 17.77
CA GLU A 330 -9.61 -28.35 17.19
C GLU A 330 -10.80 -28.84 18.02
N GLU A 331 -10.65 -29.92 18.80
CA GLU A 331 -11.68 -30.40 19.73
C GLU A 331 -12.04 -29.35 20.79
N ALA A 332 -11.09 -28.50 21.19
CA ALA A 332 -11.34 -27.39 22.12
C ALA A 332 -12.13 -26.22 21.50
N PHE A 333 -12.32 -26.25 20.18
CA PHE A 333 -13.12 -25.30 19.41
C PHE A 333 -14.47 -25.89 18.99
N ASP A 334 -14.61 -27.21 19.05
CA ASP A 334 -15.82 -27.94 18.75
C ASP A 334 -16.91 -27.65 19.78
N ASP A 335 -17.93 -26.91 19.34
CA ASP A 335 -19.13 -26.58 20.12
C ASP A 335 -20.19 -27.69 20.05
N LYS A 336 -19.84 -28.86 19.48
CA LYS A 336 -20.73 -30.01 19.26
C LYS A 336 -21.91 -29.72 18.35
N THR A 337 -21.90 -28.58 17.64
CA THR A 337 -22.97 -28.25 16.69
C THR A 337 -22.81 -28.98 15.36
N PHE A 338 -21.64 -29.58 15.10
CA PHE A 338 -21.38 -30.39 13.92
C PHE A 338 -22.35 -31.56 13.80
N ASP A 339 -22.50 -32.33 14.88
CA ASP A 339 -23.33 -33.56 14.92
C ASP A 339 -24.82 -33.28 14.66
N GLY A 340 -25.29 -32.08 14.97
CA GLY A 340 -26.67 -31.64 14.74
C GLY A 340 -26.89 -30.90 13.42
N CYS A 341 -25.84 -30.66 12.64
CA CYS A 341 -25.92 -29.83 11.44
C CYS A 341 -26.37 -30.64 10.23
N GLY A 342 -27.64 -30.50 9.82
CA GLY A 342 -28.20 -31.19 8.64
C GLY A 342 -27.80 -30.62 7.26
N ARG A 343 -26.85 -29.68 7.18
CA ARG A 343 -26.38 -29.14 5.89
C ARG A 343 -25.39 -30.10 5.25
N ASP A 344 -25.43 -30.23 3.92
CA ASP A 344 -24.41 -30.96 3.16
C ASP A 344 -23.09 -30.18 3.14
N HIS A 345 -22.19 -30.50 4.08
CA HIS A 345 -20.90 -29.83 4.22
C HIS A 345 -19.97 -30.08 3.04
N MET A 346 -20.11 -31.22 2.37
CA MET A 346 -19.29 -31.52 1.18
C MET A 346 -19.70 -30.66 0.00
N SER A 347 -21.00 -30.52 -0.25
CA SER A 347 -21.51 -29.59 -1.25
C SER A 347 -21.16 -28.15 -0.90
N LEU A 348 -21.36 -27.71 0.35
CA LEU A 348 -21.00 -26.36 0.78
C LEU A 348 -19.51 -26.07 0.64
N GLY A 349 -18.66 -26.99 1.10
CA GLY A 349 -17.21 -26.89 0.96
C GLY A 349 -16.81 -26.82 -0.50
N ASN A 350 -17.41 -27.65 -1.35
CA ASN A 350 -17.23 -27.55 -2.79
C ASN A 350 -17.69 -26.20 -3.35
N HIS A 351 -18.79 -25.60 -2.92
CA HIS A 351 -19.19 -24.26 -3.39
C HIS A 351 -18.24 -23.16 -2.90
N VAL A 352 -17.74 -23.27 -1.66
CA VAL A 352 -16.73 -22.35 -1.11
C VAL A 352 -15.39 -22.53 -1.84
N VAL A 353 -15.07 -23.74 -2.31
CA VAL A 353 -13.77 -24.08 -2.88
C VAL A 353 -13.75 -24.08 -4.43
N GLN A 354 -14.88 -24.31 -5.09
CA GLN A 354 -15.03 -24.22 -6.54
C GLN A 354 -14.97 -22.75 -6.95
N GLY A 355 -14.26 -22.46 -8.05
CA GLY A 355 -13.94 -21.08 -8.43
C GLY A 355 -12.98 -20.38 -7.47
N VAL A 356 -12.30 -21.09 -6.54
CA VAL A 356 -11.07 -20.59 -5.88
C VAL A 356 -9.93 -20.66 -6.90
N GLY A 357 -10.03 -19.88 -7.97
CA GLY A 357 -8.78 -19.28 -8.38
C GLY A 357 -8.43 -18.25 -7.30
N ALA A 358 -7.15 -18.19 -6.98
CA ALA A 358 -6.63 -17.08 -6.22
C ALA A 358 -6.72 -15.78 -7.08
N SER A 359 -7.20 -15.79 -8.32
CA SER A 359 -7.04 -14.61 -9.16
C SER A 359 -7.93 -13.46 -8.72
N PHE A 360 -7.49 -12.24 -9.03
CA PHE A 360 -8.33 -11.06 -8.90
C PHE A 360 -9.60 -11.17 -9.75
N GLU A 361 -9.52 -11.84 -10.92
CA GLU A 361 -10.67 -12.13 -11.77
C GLU A 361 -11.76 -12.90 -10.99
N ASP A 362 -11.40 -13.96 -10.26
CA ASP A 362 -12.38 -14.78 -9.53
C ASP A 362 -13.03 -13.99 -8.39
N LEU A 363 -12.23 -13.16 -7.70
CA LEU A 363 -12.74 -12.23 -6.70
C LEU A 363 -13.77 -11.29 -7.32
N LEU A 364 -13.42 -10.63 -8.43
CA LEU A 364 -14.29 -9.70 -9.13
C LEU A 364 -15.59 -10.34 -9.62
N GLN A 365 -15.50 -11.55 -10.17
CA GLN A 365 -16.67 -12.29 -10.62
C GLN A 365 -17.55 -12.70 -9.44
N SER A 366 -16.95 -13.16 -8.34
CA SER A 366 -17.67 -13.51 -7.10
C SER A 366 -18.40 -12.29 -6.53
N LEU A 367 -17.72 -11.14 -6.39
CA LEU A 367 -18.34 -9.89 -5.93
C LEU A 367 -19.53 -9.48 -6.81
N HIS A 368 -19.34 -9.47 -8.13
CA HIS A 368 -20.39 -9.10 -9.06
C HIS A 368 -21.57 -10.08 -9.04
N HIS A 369 -21.30 -11.38 -9.03
CA HIS A 369 -22.32 -12.42 -8.95
C HIS A 369 -23.14 -12.30 -7.68
N ILE A 370 -22.49 -12.13 -6.52
CA ILE A 370 -23.18 -12.01 -5.24
C ILE A 370 -23.99 -10.71 -5.18
N SER A 371 -23.47 -9.60 -5.73
CA SER A 371 -24.22 -8.34 -5.83
C SER A 371 -25.49 -8.47 -6.70
N LYS A 372 -25.46 -9.30 -7.75
CA LYS A 372 -26.63 -9.62 -8.58
C LYS A 372 -27.59 -10.57 -7.87
N LYS A 373 -27.06 -11.56 -7.15
CA LYS A 373 -27.85 -12.54 -6.38
C LYS A 373 -28.61 -11.87 -5.25
N TYR A 374 -28.01 -10.85 -4.62
CA TYR A 374 -28.58 -10.13 -3.50
C TYR A 374 -28.69 -8.62 -3.79
N PRO A 375 -29.60 -8.19 -4.67
CA PRO A 375 -29.70 -6.80 -5.10
C PRO A 375 -30.13 -5.83 -3.98
N ASN A 376 -30.72 -6.36 -2.90
CA ASN A 376 -31.10 -5.59 -1.72
C ASN A 376 -29.91 -5.29 -0.79
N ILE A 377 -28.77 -5.96 -1.00
CA ILE A 377 -27.55 -5.77 -0.22
C ILE A 377 -26.62 -4.83 -0.99
N ASN A 378 -26.38 -3.65 -0.43
CA ASN A 378 -25.43 -2.70 -0.98
C ASN A 378 -24.00 -3.11 -0.61
N MET A 379 -23.25 -3.63 -1.58
CA MET A 379 -21.84 -3.99 -1.40
C MET A 379 -20.94 -2.79 -1.62
N LYS A 380 -20.04 -2.56 -0.66
CA LYS A 380 -19.06 -1.47 -0.68
C LYS A 380 -17.70 -1.94 -0.20
N PRO A 381 -16.63 -1.21 -0.52
CA PRO A 381 -15.33 -1.40 0.10
C PRO A 381 -15.27 -0.72 1.49
N ILE A 382 -14.48 -1.26 2.44
CA ILE A 382 -14.31 -0.75 3.84
C ILE A 382 -13.70 0.65 3.91
N HIS A 383 -12.94 1.02 2.88
CA HIS A 383 -12.41 2.35 2.69
C HIS A 383 -12.74 2.78 1.27
N SER A 384 -12.79 4.09 1.01
CA SER A 384 -12.90 4.54 -0.38
C SER A 384 -11.69 3.95 -1.11
N LEU A 385 -11.92 3.18 -2.18
CA LEU A 385 -10.85 2.66 -3.04
C LEU A 385 -10.20 3.79 -3.87
N ARG A 386 -10.38 5.04 -3.45
CA ARG A 386 -9.69 6.20 -4.00
C ARG A 386 -8.22 6.01 -3.74
N ASN A 387 -7.43 6.07 -4.81
CA ASN A 387 -5.98 6.02 -4.77
C ASN A 387 -5.35 4.63 -4.56
N ILE A 388 -6.16 3.60 -4.80
CA ILE A 388 -5.81 2.33 -5.46
C ILE A 388 -4.53 2.23 -6.30
N THR A 389 -3.30 2.21 -5.79
CA THR A 389 -2.16 1.84 -6.65
C THR A 389 -2.18 0.33 -6.94
N LEU A 390 -2.53 0.01 -8.18
CA LEU A 390 -2.63 -1.35 -8.69
C LEU A 390 -1.37 -1.70 -9.45
N HIS A 391 -0.87 -2.91 -9.20
CA HIS A 391 0.08 -3.48 -10.13
C HIS A 391 -0.68 -3.92 -11.40
N PRO A 392 -0.08 -3.75 -12.58
CA PRO A 392 -0.72 -4.18 -13.84
C PRO A 392 -1.00 -5.68 -13.85
N PHE A 393 -0.16 -6.47 -13.16
CA PHE A 393 -0.33 -7.92 -13.00
C PHE A 393 -1.41 -8.34 -12.01
N HIS A 394 -1.99 -7.43 -11.21
CA HIS A 394 -3.21 -7.77 -10.46
C HIS A 394 -4.37 -8.03 -11.41
N LEU A 395 -4.34 -7.44 -12.59
CA LEU A 395 -5.40 -7.58 -13.60
C LEU A 395 -5.12 -8.74 -14.57
N VAL A 396 -3.85 -9.10 -14.74
CA VAL A 396 -3.43 -10.20 -15.62
C VAL A 396 -3.31 -11.47 -14.78
N ASN A 397 -4.09 -12.51 -15.12
CA ASN A 397 -3.97 -13.82 -14.49
C ASN A 397 -2.58 -14.44 -14.74
N VAL A 398 -1.66 -14.23 -13.80
CA VAL A 398 -0.30 -14.78 -13.81
C VAL A 398 -0.27 -16.30 -13.59
N THR A 399 -1.39 -16.92 -13.14
CA THR A 399 -1.44 -18.36 -12.83
C THR A 399 -1.49 -19.25 -14.06
N THR A 400 -2.18 -18.84 -15.13
CA THR A 400 -2.45 -19.67 -16.30
C THR A 400 -1.17 -20.05 -17.05
N ARG A 401 -0.13 -19.22 -16.99
CA ARG A 401 1.11 -19.41 -17.76
C ARG A 401 2.17 -20.28 -17.06
N ARG A 402 2.09 -20.52 -15.73
CA ARG A 402 3.07 -21.37 -15.01
C ARG A 402 2.77 -22.87 -15.10
N HIS A 403 1.52 -23.28 -15.35
CA HIS A 403 1.16 -24.71 -15.39
C HIS A 403 1.63 -25.48 -16.63
N HIS A 404 2.34 -24.84 -17.58
CA HIS A 404 2.86 -25.51 -18.78
C HIS A 404 4.29 -26.06 -18.65
N PHE A 405 5.00 -25.76 -17.57
CA PHE A 405 6.32 -26.35 -17.31
C PHE A 405 6.17 -27.68 -16.57
N GLY A 406 5.87 -28.77 -17.30
CA GLY A 406 6.13 -30.14 -16.82
C GLY A 406 4.98 -31.15 -16.92
N GLN A 407 3.77 -30.78 -17.34
CA GLN A 407 2.69 -31.74 -17.62
C GLN A 407 2.29 -31.67 -19.09
N ASN A 408 2.63 -32.73 -19.84
CA ASN A 408 2.20 -33.09 -21.20
C ASN A 408 1.43 -32.01 -22.00
N ALA A 409 2.19 -31.11 -22.63
CA ALA A 409 1.72 -29.98 -23.43
C ALA A 409 1.07 -30.34 -24.79
N LEU A 410 0.60 -31.58 -25.00
CA LEU A 410 0.22 -32.08 -26.32
C LEU A 410 -1.28 -32.08 -26.63
N GLN A 411 -2.18 -31.74 -25.69
CA GLN A 411 -3.63 -31.85 -25.95
C GLN A 411 -4.48 -30.58 -25.76
N ASN A 412 -3.92 -29.42 -25.42
CA ASN A 412 -4.71 -28.19 -25.24
C ASN A 412 -4.19 -26.96 -26.02
N THR A 413 -3.53 -27.19 -27.15
CA THR A 413 -2.76 -26.21 -27.92
C THR A 413 -3.57 -25.18 -28.72
N GLN A 414 -4.89 -25.03 -28.52
CA GLN A 414 -5.72 -24.13 -29.33
C GLN A 414 -6.59 -23.11 -28.58
N GLN A 415 -6.64 -23.11 -27.25
CA GLN A 415 -7.18 -21.94 -26.56
C GLN A 415 -6.08 -20.88 -26.51
N THR A 416 -6.15 -19.94 -27.45
CA THR A 416 -5.42 -18.67 -27.37
C THR A 416 -5.58 -18.12 -25.96
N LEU A 417 -4.46 -17.78 -25.33
CA LEU A 417 -4.40 -17.18 -23.99
C LEU A 417 -5.06 -15.80 -24.06
N SER A 418 -6.39 -15.76 -24.11
CA SER A 418 -7.14 -14.52 -24.07
C SER A 418 -6.81 -13.82 -22.76
N ASP A 419 -6.49 -12.54 -22.89
CA ASP A 419 -6.23 -11.68 -21.76
C ASP A 419 -7.40 -11.78 -20.76
N PRO A 420 -7.16 -12.15 -19.50
CA PRO A 420 -8.19 -12.25 -18.47
C PRO A 420 -9.01 -10.98 -18.32
N THR A 421 -8.41 -9.81 -18.54
CA THR A 421 -9.15 -8.53 -18.48
C THR A 421 -10.06 -8.35 -19.68
N SER A 422 -9.81 -9.00 -20.81
CA SER A 422 -10.67 -8.93 -22.00
C SER A 422 -11.97 -9.72 -21.84
N LYS A 423 -12.06 -10.62 -20.83
CA LYS A 423 -13.25 -11.40 -20.58
C LYS A 423 -14.45 -10.49 -20.23
N PRO A 424 -15.61 -10.65 -20.90
CA PRO A 424 -16.78 -9.81 -20.65
C PRO A 424 -17.22 -9.77 -19.19
N GLU A 425 -17.09 -10.89 -18.47
CA GLU A 425 -17.44 -11.01 -17.05
C GLU A 425 -16.54 -10.13 -16.18
N VAL A 426 -15.23 -10.16 -16.42
CA VAL A 426 -14.24 -9.35 -15.69
C VAL A 426 -14.48 -7.86 -15.99
N GLN A 427 -14.71 -7.51 -17.25
CA GLN A 427 -15.07 -6.15 -17.64
C GLN A 427 -16.35 -5.66 -16.97
N ALA A 428 -17.37 -6.51 -16.87
CA ALA A 428 -18.60 -6.17 -16.18
C ALA A 428 -18.36 -5.93 -14.68
N SER A 429 -17.52 -6.75 -14.04
CA SER A 429 -17.13 -6.57 -12.63
C SER A 429 -16.29 -5.31 -12.39
N LEU A 430 -15.35 -4.98 -13.28
CA LEU A 430 -14.54 -3.77 -13.20
C LEU A 430 -15.41 -2.50 -13.34
N ARG A 431 -16.36 -2.51 -14.29
CA ARG A 431 -17.35 -1.42 -14.42
C ARG A 431 -18.24 -1.33 -13.20
N TRP A 432 -18.68 -2.46 -12.65
CA TRP A 432 -19.45 -2.49 -11.40
C TRP A 432 -18.65 -1.88 -10.24
N LEU A 433 -17.37 -2.21 -10.08
CA LEU A 433 -16.49 -1.59 -9.07
C LEU A 433 -16.40 -0.07 -9.27
N ALA A 434 -16.13 0.38 -10.50
CA ALA A 434 -16.03 1.81 -10.80
C ALA A 434 -17.34 2.55 -10.48
N GLN A 435 -18.49 2.00 -10.89
CA GLN A 435 -19.79 2.66 -10.77
C GLN A 435 -20.44 2.55 -9.38
N LYS A 436 -20.29 1.40 -8.70
CA LYS A 436 -20.97 1.11 -7.43
C LYS A 436 -20.06 1.26 -6.21
N CYS A 437 -18.75 1.10 -6.38
CA CYS A 437 -17.78 1.13 -5.29
C CYS A 437 -16.87 2.38 -5.30
N ASP A 438 -17.10 3.36 -6.19
CA ASP A 438 -16.23 4.54 -6.41
C ASP A 438 -14.75 4.14 -6.60
N TRP A 439 -14.53 3.02 -7.30
CA TRP A 439 -13.19 2.52 -7.57
C TRP A 439 -12.49 3.37 -8.63
N LYS A 440 -11.33 3.92 -8.27
CA LYS A 440 -10.49 4.78 -9.10
C LYS A 440 -9.07 4.22 -9.09
N PRO A 441 -8.72 3.32 -10.02
CA PRO A 441 -7.40 2.71 -10.04
C PRO A 441 -6.33 3.75 -10.38
N ILE A 442 -5.25 3.75 -9.61
CA ILE A 442 -3.98 4.39 -9.94
C ILE A 442 -3.08 3.33 -10.54
N PHE A 443 -2.57 3.60 -11.74
CA PHE A 443 -1.63 2.72 -12.40
C PHE A 443 -0.21 3.24 -12.18
N VAL A 444 0.65 2.43 -11.56
CA VAL A 444 2.02 2.84 -11.25
C VAL A 444 3.02 1.89 -11.91
N TRP A 445 3.91 2.46 -12.73
CA TRP A 445 4.87 1.71 -13.53
C TRP A 445 6.10 1.23 -12.74
N ASP A 446 6.51 1.96 -11.70
CA ASP A 446 7.71 1.64 -10.89
C ASP A 446 7.69 0.24 -10.27
N SER A 447 6.49 -0.20 -9.98
CA SER A 447 6.04 -1.46 -9.44
C SER A 447 6.37 -2.63 -10.40
N MET A 448 6.51 -2.33 -11.69
CA MET A 448 7.05 -3.25 -12.71
C MET A 448 8.59 -3.24 -12.77
N MET A 449 9.35 -2.70 -11.81
CA MET A 449 10.82 -2.61 -11.92
C MET A 449 11.56 -3.31 -10.77
N CYS A 450 10.94 -4.25 -10.05
CA CYS A 450 11.53 -4.93 -8.87
C CYS A 450 12.19 -6.30 -9.16
N ASP A 451 13.26 -6.65 -8.43
CA ASP A 451 14.11 -7.84 -8.68
C ASP A 451 13.35 -9.19 -8.61
N ASN A 452 12.40 -9.34 -7.68
CA ASN A 452 11.60 -10.58 -7.53
C ASN A 452 10.66 -10.84 -8.73
N MET A 453 10.20 -9.79 -9.39
CA MET A 453 9.29 -9.86 -10.53
C MET A 453 9.98 -10.42 -11.80
N VAL A 454 11.30 -10.28 -11.92
CA VAL A 454 12.10 -10.80 -13.06
C VAL A 454 12.14 -12.34 -13.07
N SER A 455 12.24 -12.99 -11.91
CA SER A 455 12.17 -14.45 -11.77
C SER A 455 10.80 -15.00 -12.23
N THR A 456 9.73 -14.28 -11.87
CA THR A 456 8.37 -14.60 -12.26
C THR A 456 8.14 -14.41 -13.76
N LEU A 457 8.61 -13.32 -14.38
CA LEU A 457 8.48 -13.10 -15.83
C LEU A 457 9.25 -14.13 -16.68
N ARG A 458 10.42 -14.58 -16.21
CA ARG A 458 11.22 -15.65 -16.87
C ARG A 458 10.51 -17.01 -16.90
N THR A 459 9.76 -17.33 -15.86
CA THR A 459 8.97 -18.58 -15.80
C THR A 459 7.70 -18.54 -16.64
N LEU A 460 7.29 -17.36 -17.13
CA LEU A 460 6.02 -17.13 -17.85
C LEU A 460 6.17 -17.05 -19.38
N GLN A 461 7.38 -17.21 -19.94
CA GLN A 461 7.71 -17.04 -21.37
C GLN A 461 7.12 -15.75 -22.00
N ILE A 462 6.86 -14.71 -21.20
CA ILE A 462 6.53 -13.38 -21.72
C ILE A 462 7.84 -12.84 -22.30
N PRO A 463 7.86 -12.46 -23.58
CA PRO A 463 9.12 -12.23 -24.26
C PRO A 463 9.63 -10.82 -23.92
N ILE A 464 10.25 -10.72 -22.74
CA ILE A 464 11.01 -9.58 -22.25
C ILE A 464 12.36 -10.15 -21.78
N ARG A 465 13.47 -9.71 -22.38
CA ARG A 465 14.83 -10.11 -21.94
C ARG A 465 15.26 -9.25 -20.75
N ILE A 466 15.62 -9.88 -19.62
CA ILE A 466 16.20 -9.23 -18.42
C ILE A 466 17.33 -10.11 -17.85
N CYS A 467 18.41 -9.49 -17.35
CA CYS A 467 19.55 -10.11 -16.62
C CYS A 467 19.42 -9.91 -15.06
N ILE A 468 20.02 -10.78 -14.21
CA ILE A 468 19.72 -10.96 -12.75
C ILE A 468 20.72 -10.31 -11.76
N GLY A 469 20.23 -9.64 -10.70
CA GLY A 469 21.03 -9.27 -9.51
C GLY A 469 20.17 -8.99 -8.27
N ASP A 470 20.55 -9.59 -7.14
CA ASP A 470 19.86 -9.65 -5.85
C ASP A 470 20.15 -8.42 -4.95
N ARG A 471 19.13 -7.90 -4.23
CA ARG A 471 19.27 -6.90 -3.15
C ARG A 471 19.11 -7.55 -1.77
N ALA A 472 20.08 -8.35 -1.38
CA ALA A 472 20.42 -8.57 0.01
C ALA A 472 21.91 -8.25 0.25
N ASN A 473 22.20 -6.99 0.61
CA ASN A 473 23.39 -6.51 1.35
C ASN A 473 24.82 -7.09 1.09
N SER A 474 25.13 -7.62 -0.09
CA SER A 474 26.53 -7.82 -0.51
C SER A 474 26.66 -7.70 -2.03
N SER A 475 27.21 -6.59 -2.50
CA SER A 475 27.47 -6.32 -3.92
C SER A 475 28.60 -7.23 -4.45
N PRO A 476 28.44 -7.94 -5.59
CA PRO A 476 29.56 -8.25 -6.48
C PRO A 476 29.71 -7.16 -7.56
N PRO A 477 30.92 -6.97 -8.14
CA PRO A 477 31.30 -5.79 -8.91
C PRO A 477 30.90 -5.76 -10.40
N SER A 478 29.97 -6.59 -10.86
CA SER A 478 29.48 -6.60 -12.25
C SER A 478 27.95 -6.64 -12.22
N GLY A 479 27.14 -5.70 -12.68
CA GLY A 479 27.27 -4.72 -13.76
C GLY A 479 26.13 -4.99 -14.75
N LEU A 480 24.97 -4.31 -14.59
CA LEU A 480 23.78 -4.26 -15.47
C LEU A 480 22.48 -5.02 -15.09
N ASP A 481 22.41 -5.71 -13.96
CA ASP A 481 21.39 -6.75 -13.83
C ASP A 481 20.28 -6.49 -12.79
N GLY A 482 19.21 -5.76 -13.15
CA GLY A 482 18.05 -5.64 -12.23
C GLY A 482 16.83 -4.85 -12.71
N CYS A 483 16.80 -4.38 -13.96
CA CYS A 483 15.73 -3.47 -14.39
C CYS A 483 14.98 -3.93 -15.64
N LEU A 484 13.69 -3.61 -15.67
CA LEU A 484 12.80 -3.91 -16.78
C LEU A 484 13.00 -2.87 -17.89
N PHE A 485 13.31 -3.34 -19.10
CA PHE A 485 13.40 -2.52 -20.30
C PHE A 485 12.46 -3.10 -21.37
N PHE A 486 11.93 -2.25 -22.24
CA PHE A 486 11.29 -2.64 -23.48
C PHE A 486 12.28 -3.46 -24.31
N GLY A 487 12.05 -4.78 -24.34
CA GLY A 487 12.87 -5.73 -25.08
C GLY A 487 12.14 -6.29 -26.29
N ASP A 488 12.90 -6.61 -27.34
CA ASP A 488 12.40 -7.40 -28.47
C ASP A 488 11.91 -8.75 -27.97
N SER A 489 10.78 -9.16 -28.52
CA SER A 489 10.12 -10.38 -28.14
C SER A 489 10.69 -11.59 -28.89
N LYS A 490 11.05 -12.67 -28.18
CA LYS A 490 11.40 -13.95 -28.82
C LYS A 490 10.13 -14.62 -29.37
N GLY A 491 9.95 -14.58 -30.68
CA GLY A 491 8.97 -15.38 -31.41
C GLY A 491 9.59 -16.63 -32.00
N HIS A 492 8.76 -17.56 -32.45
CA HIS A 492 9.20 -18.66 -33.33
C HIS A 492 8.41 -18.57 -34.63
N VAL A 493 9.11 -18.69 -35.75
CA VAL A 493 8.52 -18.71 -37.09
C VAL A 493 8.81 -20.07 -37.72
N GLY A 494 7.81 -20.68 -38.35
CA GLY A 494 7.88 -22.03 -38.92
C GLY A 494 7.26 -23.11 -38.03
N GLU A 495 6.98 -24.28 -38.60
CA GLU A 495 6.45 -25.46 -37.92
C GLU A 495 7.47 -26.62 -37.97
N GLY A 496 7.42 -27.53 -37.00
CA GLY A 496 8.28 -28.72 -36.99
C GLY A 496 9.77 -28.41 -36.94
N GLU A 497 10.54 -29.00 -37.84
CA GLU A 497 12.00 -28.81 -37.95
C GLU A 497 12.38 -27.42 -38.47
N ASP A 498 11.46 -26.70 -39.14
CA ASP A 498 11.68 -25.34 -39.65
C ASP A 498 11.43 -24.24 -38.61
N LYS A 499 11.10 -24.61 -37.37
CA LYS A 499 10.83 -23.67 -36.27
C LYS A 499 12.10 -22.95 -35.86
N ARG A 500 12.28 -21.72 -36.32
CA ARG A 500 13.41 -20.84 -35.95
C ARG A 500 13.00 -19.76 -34.96
N GLU A 501 13.87 -19.47 -33.99
CA GLU A 501 13.71 -18.34 -33.07
C GLU A 501 13.97 -17.03 -33.81
N VAL A 502 13.02 -16.09 -33.75
CA VAL A 502 13.15 -14.75 -34.33
C VAL A 502 12.88 -13.72 -33.24
N LEU A 503 13.67 -12.64 -33.21
CA LEU A 503 13.37 -11.49 -32.37
C LEU A 503 12.41 -10.58 -33.10
N LEU A 504 11.17 -10.51 -32.62
CA LEU A 504 10.14 -9.61 -33.10
C LEU A 504 10.22 -8.29 -32.31
N PRO A 505 9.98 -7.14 -32.95
CA PRO A 505 9.99 -5.85 -32.26
C PRO A 505 9.05 -5.83 -31.06
N THR A 506 9.42 -5.12 -29.99
CA THR A 506 8.54 -4.93 -28.82
C THR A 506 7.21 -4.30 -29.23
N GLN A 507 6.07 -4.87 -28.87
CA GLN A 507 4.76 -4.30 -29.22
C GLN A 507 4.12 -3.49 -28.08
N ALA A 508 4.79 -3.39 -26.93
CA ALA A 508 4.31 -2.67 -25.75
C ALA A 508 2.86 -3.03 -25.35
N VAL A 509 2.51 -4.31 -25.46
CA VAL A 509 1.17 -4.85 -25.13
C VAL A 509 1.09 -5.11 -23.63
N PHE A 510 0.28 -4.33 -22.93
CA PHE A 510 0.08 -4.41 -21.47
C PHE A 510 -1.37 -4.69 -21.08
N SER A 511 -2.26 -5.00 -22.02
CA SER A 511 -3.64 -5.35 -21.71
C SER A 511 -4.41 -4.21 -21.01
N LEU A 512 -4.07 -2.96 -21.33
CA LEU A 512 -4.69 -1.80 -20.72
C LEU A 512 -5.94 -1.32 -21.45
N THR A 513 -6.13 -1.68 -22.72
CA THR A 513 -7.28 -1.23 -23.53
C THR A 513 -8.62 -1.37 -22.79
N PRO A 514 -8.91 -2.49 -22.10
CA PRO A 514 -10.20 -2.66 -21.43
C PRO A 514 -10.43 -1.71 -20.24
N ILE A 515 -9.36 -1.20 -19.62
CA ILE A 515 -9.42 -0.34 -18.43
C ILE A 515 -8.89 1.07 -18.64
N ALA A 516 -8.31 1.38 -19.80
CA ALA A 516 -7.64 2.66 -20.07
C ALA A 516 -8.58 3.85 -19.83
N SER A 517 -9.83 3.73 -20.24
CA SER A 517 -10.86 4.74 -20.00
C SER A 517 -11.28 4.89 -18.53
N MET A 518 -10.84 4.02 -17.62
CA MET A 518 -11.15 4.10 -16.18
C MET A 518 -9.98 4.65 -15.34
N ILE A 519 -8.81 4.85 -15.94
CA ILE A 519 -7.61 5.27 -15.23
C ILE A 519 -7.67 6.78 -15.00
N ASP A 520 -7.76 7.17 -13.72
CA ASP A 520 -7.73 8.57 -13.29
C ASP A 520 -6.27 9.08 -13.13
N GLU A 521 -5.35 8.21 -12.72
CA GLU A 521 -3.95 8.58 -12.49
C GLU A 521 -2.98 7.53 -13.06
N LEU A 522 -1.99 8.01 -13.80
CA LEU A 522 -0.89 7.23 -14.37
C LEU A 522 0.44 7.78 -13.84
N THR A 523 1.30 6.92 -13.31
CA THR A 523 2.63 7.29 -12.84
C THR A 523 3.72 6.48 -13.54
N ILE A 524 4.66 7.17 -14.18
CA ILE A 524 5.82 6.60 -14.87
C ILE A 524 7.09 7.09 -14.17
N HIS A 525 7.76 6.21 -13.45
CA HIS A 525 8.92 6.58 -12.64
C HIS A 525 10.08 5.63 -12.91
N TYR A 526 11.20 6.19 -13.36
CA TYR A 526 12.47 5.49 -13.50
C TYR A 526 13.30 5.71 -12.23
N PRO A 527 13.61 4.65 -11.47
CA PRO A 527 14.58 4.78 -10.39
C PRO A 527 15.93 5.27 -10.92
N PRO A 528 16.60 6.21 -10.23
CA PRO A 528 17.92 6.68 -10.65
C PRO A 528 18.97 5.57 -10.66
N GLU A 529 18.76 4.52 -9.84
CA GLU A 529 19.71 3.43 -9.63
C GLU A 529 19.61 2.30 -10.66
N VAL A 530 18.65 2.37 -11.58
CA VAL A 530 18.40 1.33 -12.58
C VAL A 530 19.65 1.10 -13.44
N PRO A 531 20.25 -0.10 -13.50
CA PRO A 531 21.40 -0.36 -14.36
C PRO A 531 21.05 -0.11 -15.83
N GLY A 532 21.92 0.54 -16.59
CA GLY A 532 21.60 1.11 -17.90
C GLY A 532 21.21 2.59 -17.78
N VAL A 533 20.41 2.97 -16.78
CA VAL A 533 20.09 4.38 -16.42
C VAL A 533 21.15 5.00 -15.50
N SER A 534 21.73 4.20 -14.60
CA SER A 534 22.79 4.61 -13.66
C SER A 534 24.11 4.94 -14.37
N GLY A 535 24.33 4.37 -15.56
CA GLY A 535 25.39 4.79 -16.48
C GLY A 535 25.22 6.23 -16.95
N PHE A 536 23.98 6.67 -17.21
CA PHE A 536 23.66 8.06 -17.56
C PHE A 536 23.86 9.03 -16.40
N LEU A 537 23.74 8.56 -15.15
CA LEU A 537 24.05 9.39 -13.97
C LEU A 537 25.56 9.54 -13.71
N ARG A 538 26.41 8.72 -14.34
CA ARG A 538 27.86 8.89 -14.29
C ARG A 538 28.27 10.06 -15.18
N SER A 539 28.17 11.27 -14.64
CA SER A 539 28.52 12.57 -15.26
C SER A 539 29.90 12.69 -15.93
N ALA A 540 30.75 11.65 -15.87
CA ALA A 540 32.10 11.64 -16.45
C ALA A 540 32.30 10.61 -17.57
N LYS A 541 31.35 9.70 -17.85
CA LYS A 541 31.51 8.67 -18.88
C LYS A 541 30.49 8.88 -19.99
N ARG A 542 30.97 8.86 -21.24
CA ARG A 542 30.08 8.81 -22.42
C ARG A 542 29.24 7.54 -22.35
N PRO A 543 27.93 7.60 -22.70
CA PRO A 543 27.12 6.39 -22.82
C PRO A 543 27.80 5.41 -23.77
N THR A 544 27.96 4.17 -23.31
CA THR A 544 28.47 3.06 -24.13
C THR A 544 27.52 2.76 -25.28
N PRO A 545 27.98 2.14 -26.38
CA PRO A 545 27.10 1.73 -27.47
C PRO A 545 25.92 0.87 -27.00
N GLY A 546 26.14 -0.03 -26.03
CA GLY A 546 25.07 -0.85 -25.45
C GLY A 546 24.01 -0.02 -24.70
N GLU A 547 24.41 1.01 -23.95
CA GLU A 547 23.48 1.93 -23.27
C GLU A 547 22.69 2.78 -24.27
N GLN A 548 23.31 3.19 -25.39
CA GLN A 548 22.63 3.90 -26.47
C GLN A 548 21.59 3.02 -27.17
N THR A 549 21.96 1.77 -27.51
CA THR A 549 21.02 0.80 -28.09
C THR A 549 19.87 0.49 -27.14
N LEU A 550 20.16 0.35 -25.84
CA LEU A 550 19.12 0.14 -24.83
C LEU A 550 18.16 1.34 -24.75
N MET A 551 18.70 2.56 -24.71
CA MET A 551 17.89 3.77 -24.71
C MET A 551 17.04 3.87 -25.98
N GLN A 552 17.60 3.56 -27.15
CA GLN A 552 16.84 3.59 -28.39
C GLN A 552 15.66 2.60 -28.36
N ARG A 553 15.85 1.42 -27.77
CA ARG A 553 14.78 0.44 -27.55
C ARG A 553 13.70 0.95 -26.61
N GLU A 554 14.10 1.62 -25.51
CA GLU A 554 13.16 2.27 -24.60
C GLU A 554 12.31 3.33 -25.31
N LEU A 555 12.93 4.18 -26.13
CA LEU A 555 12.24 5.21 -26.90
C LEU A 555 11.19 4.57 -27.82
N VAL A 556 11.57 3.55 -28.58
CA VAL A 556 10.67 2.82 -29.48
C VAL A 556 9.51 2.17 -28.70
N GLY A 557 9.81 1.51 -27.57
CA GLY A 557 8.81 0.89 -26.71
C GLY A 557 7.78 1.89 -26.17
N TRP A 558 8.24 3.06 -25.71
CA TRP A 558 7.35 4.14 -25.28
C TRP A 558 6.53 4.74 -26.41
N ARG A 559 7.09 4.93 -27.59
CA ARG A 559 6.32 5.41 -28.75
C ARG A 559 5.18 4.46 -29.07
N ARG A 560 5.43 3.15 -29.07
CA ARG A 560 4.39 2.14 -29.25
C ARG A 560 3.37 2.13 -28.12
N PHE A 561 3.81 2.26 -26.87
CA PHE A 561 2.92 2.38 -25.72
C PHE A 561 1.95 3.56 -25.88
N TRP A 562 2.47 4.74 -26.21
CA TRP A 562 1.66 5.93 -26.38
C TRP A 562 0.77 5.84 -27.62
N ALA A 563 1.29 5.32 -28.74
CA ALA A 563 0.50 5.06 -29.95
C ALA A 563 -0.70 4.15 -29.68
N ARG A 564 -0.53 3.18 -28.78
CA ARG A 564 -1.57 2.23 -28.38
C ARG A 564 -2.60 2.82 -27.43
N TYR A 565 -2.16 3.48 -26.36
CA TYR A 565 -3.04 3.79 -25.22
C TYR A 565 -3.38 5.27 -25.03
N ALA A 566 -2.61 6.20 -25.61
CA ALA A 566 -2.79 7.63 -25.33
C ALA A 566 -4.23 8.11 -25.58
N SER A 567 -4.81 7.74 -26.72
CA SER A 567 -6.19 8.07 -27.11
C SER A 567 -7.28 7.34 -26.30
N GLN A 568 -6.91 6.30 -25.54
CA GLN A 568 -7.83 5.51 -24.74
C GLN A 568 -7.97 6.03 -23.30
N PHE A 569 -7.02 6.86 -22.84
CA PHE A 569 -6.98 7.44 -21.50
C PHE A 569 -7.96 8.59 -21.31
N THR A 570 -9.24 8.37 -21.63
CA THR A 570 -10.25 9.43 -21.67
C THR A 570 -10.56 10.01 -20.28
N ASN A 571 -10.37 9.27 -19.19
CA ASN A 571 -10.59 9.79 -17.83
C ASN A 571 -9.30 10.20 -17.09
N LEU A 572 -8.16 10.21 -17.77
CA LEU A 572 -6.88 10.52 -17.11
C LEU A 572 -6.86 11.96 -16.60
N LYS A 573 -6.73 12.11 -15.28
CA LYS A 573 -6.71 13.39 -14.58
C LYS A 573 -5.32 13.80 -14.14
N LYS A 574 -4.44 12.83 -13.88
CA LYS A 574 -3.08 13.08 -13.41
C LYS A 574 -2.08 12.13 -14.07
N LEU A 575 -1.00 12.69 -14.59
CA LEU A 575 0.13 11.96 -15.14
C LEU A 575 1.41 12.43 -14.45
N SER A 576 1.96 11.58 -13.58
CA SER A 576 3.22 11.85 -12.88
C SER A 576 4.36 11.16 -13.61
N VAL A 577 5.40 11.91 -13.98
CA VAL A 577 6.54 11.37 -14.72
C VAL A 577 7.84 11.74 -14.03
N ASN A 578 8.72 10.76 -13.87
CA ASN A 578 10.12 10.94 -13.50
C ASN A 578 10.96 10.07 -14.44
N VAL A 579 11.39 10.64 -15.55
CA VAL A 579 12.03 9.90 -16.64
C VAL A 579 13.31 10.59 -17.11
N PRO A 580 14.25 9.88 -17.76
CA PRO A 580 15.38 10.50 -18.43
C PRO A 580 14.90 11.58 -19.42
N LYS A 581 15.57 12.75 -19.43
CA LYS A 581 15.20 13.87 -20.32
C LYS A 581 15.04 13.43 -21.78
N VAL A 582 15.91 12.56 -22.29
CA VAL A 582 15.82 12.09 -23.69
C VAL A 582 14.48 11.40 -23.98
N ILE A 583 13.96 10.59 -23.05
CA ILE A 583 12.65 9.93 -23.18
C ILE A 583 11.54 10.97 -23.14
N TYR A 584 11.62 11.92 -22.19
CA TYR A 584 10.65 13.00 -22.08
C TYR A 584 10.55 13.81 -23.37
N GLU A 585 11.67 14.26 -23.94
CA GLU A 585 11.69 15.06 -25.18
C GLU A 585 11.18 14.27 -26.39
N ASP A 586 11.38 12.95 -26.40
CA ASP A 586 10.89 12.05 -27.45
C ASP A 586 9.37 11.91 -27.44
N TRP A 587 8.77 11.86 -26.23
CA TRP A 587 7.32 11.80 -26.07
C TRP A 587 6.59 13.02 -26.64
N GLY A 588 7.24 14.20 -26.62
CA GLY A 588 6.69 15.43 -27.20
C GLY A 588 6.48 15.38 -28.72
N LYS A 589 7.00 14.35 -29.39
CA LYS A 589 6.88 14.14 -30.83
C LYS A 589 5.88 13.03 -31.22
N GLY A 590 5.27 12.35 -30.24
CA GLY A 590 4.36 11.22 -30.48
C GLY A 590 2.96 11.45 -29.91
N GLU A 591 2.17 10.36 -29.79
CA GLU A 591 0.77 10.43 -29.35
C GLU A 591 0.56 10.92 -27.91
N MET A 592 1.60 10.93 -27.07
CA MET A 592 1.53 11.58 -25.76
C MET A 592 1.27 13.08 -25.88
N ALA A 593 1.81 13.73 -26.92
CA ALA A 593 1.51 15.13 -27.19
C ALA A 593 0.03 15.33 -27.55
N THR A 594 -0.58 14.40 -28.30
CA THR A 594 -2.01 14.41 -28.60
C THR A 594 -2.86 14.34 -27.32
N LEU A 595 -2.52 13.44 -26.39
CA LEU A 595 -3.20 13.30 -25.09
C LEU A 595 -3.13 14.60 -24.26
N LEU A 596 -2.00 15.31 -24.32
CA LEU A 596 -1.76 16.54 -23.56
C LEU A 596 -2.13 17.84 -24.30
N LYS A 597 -2.68 17.73 -25.51
CA LYS A 597 -3.08 18.87 -26.37
C LYS A 597 -4.25 19.66 -25.78
N ASP A 598 -5.14 18.99 -25.05
CA ASP A 598 -6.28 19.63 -24.39
C ASP A 598 -5.81 20.73 -23.43
N GLN A 599 -6.38 21.93 -23.55
CA GLN A 599 -5.98 23.12 -22.80
C GLN A 599 -6.17 22.96 -21.29
N ARG A 600 -7.08 22.07 -20.84
CA ARG A 600 -7.38 21.79 -19.43
C ARG A 600 -6.17 21.22 -18.67
N TRP A 601 -5.21 20.61 -19.36
CA TRP A 601 -3.99 20.15 -18.71
C TRP A 601 -3.15 21.31 -18.16
N GLN A 602 -2.58 21.12 -16.99
CA GLN A 602 -1.58 21.97 -16.37
C GLN A 602 -0.34 21.12 -16.07
N MET A 603 0.82 21.75 -15.95
CA MET A 603 2.08 21.06 -15.65
C MET A 603 2.76 21.73 -14.46
N LEU A 604 3.04 20.94 -13.43
CA LEU A 604 3.92 21.31 -12.34
C LEU A 604 5.33 20.79 -12.65
N GLU A 605 6.31 21.71 -12.73
CA GLU A 605 7.72 21.36 -12.65
C GLU A 605 8.05 21.12 -11.18
N VAL A 606 8.38 19.87 -10.83
CA VAL A 606 9.01 19.63 -9.54
C VAL A 606 10.48 19.93 -9.79
N GLU A 607 10.94 21.09 -9.32
CA GLU A 607 12.38 21.31 -9.25
C GLU A 607 12.95 20.16 -8.43
N GLU A 608 13.92 19.46 -8.99
CA GLU A 608 14.72 18.47 -8.27
C GLU A 608 15.51 19.26 -7.22
N GLN A 609 14.84 19.65 -6.13
CA GLN A 609 15.51 19.96 -4.88
C GLN A 609 16.28 18.69 -4.62
N GLN A 610 17.59 18.75 -4.86
CA GLN A 610 18.51 17.74 -4.41
C GLN A 610 18.22 17.63 -2.91
N GLU A 611 17.40 16.65 -2.54
CA GLU A 611 17.29 16.19 -1.18
C GLU A 611 18.69 15.68 -0.86
N GLN A 612 19.52 16.61 -0.40
CA GLN A 612 20.68 16.34 0.42
C GLN A 612 20.13 15.60 1.62
N THR A 613 19.90 14.29 1.46
CA THR A 613 19.82 13.30 2.53
C THR A 613 19.29 13.90 3.83
N PHE A 614 18.01 14.21 3.90
CA PHE A 614 17.38 14.73 5.12
C PHE A 614 17.53 13.72 6.28
N PHE A 615 17.71 12.42 5.96
CA PHE A 615 18.05 11.37 6.92
C PHE A 615 19.50 11.39 7.45
N GLY A 616 20.38 12.24 6.91
CA GLY A 616 21.74 12.42 7.42
C GLY A 616 21.81 13.21 8.74
N ASN A 617 20.75 13.94 9.10
CA ASN A 617 20.74 14.84 10.26
C ASN A 617 20.17 14.24 11.55
N TYR A 618 19.68 12.99 11.54
CA TYR A 618 19.09 12.36 12.74
C TYR A 618 20.10 11.58 13.60
N PHE A 619 21.35 11.43 13.17
CA PHE A 619 22.41 10.81 13.98
C PHE A 619 23.51 11.82 14.33
N PRO A 620 23.47 12.46 15.53
CA PRO A 620 24.45 13.48 15.93
C PRO A 620 25.87 12.95 16.22
N PHE A 621 26.17 11.67 15.98
CA PHE A 621 27.46 11.06 16.36
C PHE A 621 28.14 10.20 15.27
N GLY A 622 27.61 10.15 14.05
CA GLY A 622 28.17 9.33 12.97
C GLY A 622 28.93 10.14 11.92
N ASN A 623 30.27 10.16 12.00
CA ASN A 623 31.24 10.65 11.00
C ASN A 623 31.49 12.17 10.89
N VAL A 624 32.36 12.68 11.76
CA VAL A 624 33.04 13.99 11.63
C VAL A 624 34.11 14.00 10.51
N SER A 625 34.44 12.84 9.93
CA SER A 625 35.54 12.70 8.96
C SER A 625 35.17 13.02 7.50
N SER A 626 33.91 13.25 7.16
CA SER A 626 33.45 13.47 5.78
C SER A 626 33.27 14.94 5.39
N ALA A 627 33.54 15.88 6.29
CA ALA A 627 33.22 17.31 6.12
C ALA A 627 34.26 18.15 5.35
N ARG A 628 35.42 17.62 4.93
CA ARG A 628 36.52 18.48 4.41
C ARG A 628 36.71 18.58 2.89
N TYR A 629 36.01 17.80 2.04
CA TYR A 629 36.19 17.93 0.59
C TYR A 629 34.92 17.59 -0.22
N ARG A 630 33.85 18.38 -0.06
CA ARG A 630 32.73 18.37 -1.01
C ARG A 630 32.42 19.76 -1.50
N PHE A 631 33.25 20.28 -2.41
CA PHE A 631 32.77 21.27 -3.37
C PHE A 631 31.92 20.52 -4.40
N PRO A 632 30.59 20.74 -4.49
CA PRO A 632 29.79 20.14 -5.53
C PRO A 632 30.13 20.86 -6.83
N ARG A 633 31.15 20.36 -7.54
CA ARG A 633 31.27 20.66 -8.97
C ARG A 633 30.03 20.02 -9.62
N SER A 634 29.01 20.83 -9.85
CA SER A 634 27.83 20.53 -10.65
C SER A 634 28.32 20.06 -12.02
N ARG A 635 28.54 18.76 -12.16
CA ARG A 635 28.86 18.12 -13.44
C ARG A 635 27.56 17.54 -13.96
N ASN A 636 27.26 17.84 -15.23
CA ASN A 636 26.09 17.43 -15.99
C ASN A 636 25.71 15.96 -15.74
N ARG A 637 24.87 15.72 -14.72
CA ARG A 637 24.13 14.46 -14.60
C ARG A 637 23.11 14.45 -15.73
N ALA A 638 22.84 13.27 -16.30
CA ALA A 638 21.66 13.13 -17.14
C ALA A 638 20.46 13.65 -16.34
N LYS A 639 19.84 14.71 -16.86
CA LYS A 639 18.76 15.38 -16.17
C LYS A 639 17.57 14.44 -16.23
N PHE A 640 17.12 13.99 -15.07
CA PHE A 640 15.77 13.47 -14.99
C PHE A 640 14.82 14.65 -15.09
N VAL A 641 13.66 14.40 -15.67
CA VAL A 641 12.59 15.38 -15.73
C VAL A 641 11.48 14.85 -14.85
N GLN A 642 11.24 15.54 -13.74
CA GLN A 642 10.12 15.28 -12.87
C GLN A 642 8.99 16.27 -13.20
N ARG A 643 7.90 15.77 -13.79
CA ARG A 643 6.70 16.57 -14.10
C ARG A 643 5.46 15.92 -13.53
N VAL A 644 4.52 16.75 -13.12
CA VAL A 644 3.16 16.31 -12.83
C VAL A 644 2.22 17.06 -13.75
N PHE A 645 1.62 16.35 -14.70
CA PHE A 645 0.53 16.87 -15.50
C PHE A 645 -0.78 16.60 -14.76
N PHE A 646 -1.66 17.59 -14.65
CA PHE A 646 -2.94 17.42 -13.98
C PHE A 646 -4.03 18.30 -14.60
N ARG A 647 -5.29 17.92 -14.39
CA ARG A 647 -6.48 18.74 -14.64
C ARG A 647 -7.29 18.87 -13.36
N LEU A 648 -8.09 19.93 -13.28
CA LEU A 648 -8.92 20.22 -12.10
C LEU A 648 -10.37 19.77 -12.27
N ASP A 649 -10.80 19.53 -13.51
CA ASP A 649 -12.14 19.07 -13.83
C ASP A 649 -12.25 17.53 -13.88
N ASN A 650 -13.49 17.04 -13.86
CA ASN A 650 -13.82 15.62 -13.93
C ASN A 650 -14.42 15.21 -15.28
N GLU A 651 -14.39 16.09 -16.28
CA GLU A 651 -14.97 15.79 -17.58
C GLU A 651 -14.01 14.91 -18.41
N PRO A 652 -14.52 13.86 -19.07
CA PRO A 652 -13.71 13.04 -19.96
C PRO A 652 -13.01 13.89 -21.04
N LEU A 653 -11.85 13.40 -21.48
CA LEU A 653 -11.11 13.89 -22.64
C LEU A 653 -11.80 13.43 -23.92
N ASP A 654 -11.97 14.36 -24.86
CA ASP A 654 -12.33 14.04 -26.24
C ASP A 654 -11.05 13.81 -27.06
N LEU A 655 -10.60 12.56 -27.10
CA LEU A 655 -9.39 12.14 -27.82
C LEU A 655 -9.69 11.53 -29.20
N GLY A 656 -10.97 11.51 -29.60
CA GLY A 656 -11.45 10.70 -30.72
C GLY A 656 -11.43 9.20 -30.43
N VAL A 657 -12.11 8.42 -31.28
CA VAL A 657 -12.05 6.95 -31.21
C VAL A 657 -10.84 6.49 -32.02
N PRO A 658 -9.82 5.87 -31.40
CA PRO A 658 -8.69 5.33 -32.15
C PRO A 658 -9.18 4.22 -33.08
N HIS A 659 -8.87 4.34 -34.37
CA HIS A 659 -9.17 3.34 -35.40
C HIS A 659 -10.64 2.87 -35.39
N PRO A 660 -11.57 3.73 -35.84
CA PRO A 660 -12.99 3.41 -35.81
C PRO A 660 -13.26 2.10 -36.58
N GLY A 661 -13.82 1.11 -35.89
CA GLY A 661 -14.14 -0.20 -36.45
C GLY A 661 -13.35 -1.37 -35.87
N LEU A 662 -12.26 -1.12 -35.13
CA LEU A 662 -11.57 -2.17 -34.39
C LEU A 662 -12.24 -2.41 -33.03
N SER A 663 -12.44 -3.67 -32.67
CA SER A 663 -12.84 -4.05 -31.32
C SER A 663 -11.71 -3.79 -30.31
N PRO A 664 -12.02 -3.67 -29.01
CA PRO A 664 -10.99 -3.51 -27.97
C PRO A 664 -9.89 -4.58 -28.01
N LEU A 665 -10.24 -5.83 -28.29
CA LEU A 665 -9.26 -6.91 -28.43
C LEU A 665 -8.40 -6.73 -29.68
N GLN A 666 -8.99 -6.37 -30.81
CA GLN A 666 -8.23 -6.10 -32.04
C GLN A 666 -7.33 -4.87 -31.91
N LEU A 667 -7.73 -3.85 -31.15
CA LEU A 667 -6.88 -2.70 -30.82
C LEU A 667 -5.68 -3.14 -29.96
N GLU A 668 -5.91 -4.02 -28.98
CA GLU A 668 -4.86 -4.58 -28.12
C GLU A 668 -3.96 -5.59 -28.86
N GLU A 669 -4.43 -6.24 -29.91
CA GLU A 669 -3.62 -7.20 -30.69
C GLU A 669 -2.98 -6.56 -31.93
N ARG A 670 -3.34 -5.32 -32.28
CA ARG A 670 -2.81 -4.64 -33.46
C ARG A 670 -1.29 -4.49 -33.35
N GLU A 671 -0.60 -4.87 -34.41
CA GLU A 671 0.81 -4.56 -34.58
C GLU A 671 0.99 -3.06 -34.85
N ILE A 672 1.92 -2.44 -34.15
CA ILE A 672 2.32 -1.04 -34.36
C ILE A 672 3.69 -1.06 -35.02
N SER A 673 3.69 -0.77 -36.32
CA SER A 673 4.89 -0.84 -37.16
C SER A 673 5.87 0.29 -36.83
N ASP A 674 7.14 0.15 -37.23
CA ASP A 674 8.14 1.20 -37.04
C ASP A 674 7.79 2.46 -37.86
N GLU A 675 7.08 2.31 -38.98
CA GLU A 675 6.60 3.42 -39.81
C GLU A 675 5.48 4.21 -39.12
N GLU A 676 4.61 3.55 -38.35
CA GLU A 676 3.54 4.24 -37.60
C GLU A 676 4.10 5.13 -36.47
N ILE A 677 5.22 4.72 -35.87
CA ILE A 677 5.90 5.46 -34.80
C ILE A 677 7.08 6.30 -35.29
N ALA A 678 7.38 6.25 -36.59
CA ALA A 678 8.40 7.08 -37.20
C ALA A 678 7.90 8.53 -37.22
N TYR A 679 8.79 9.45 -36.88
CA TYR A 679 8.48 10.86 -37.01
C TYR A 679 8.38 11.20 -38.50
N LYS A 680 7.27 11.82 -38.89
CA LYS A 680 7.15 12.38 -40.24
C LYS A 680 8.14 13.53 -40.33
N GLU A 681 9.15 13.40 -41.18
CA GLU A 681 10.22 14.39 -41.34
C GLU A 681 9.66 15.78 -41.73
N ASP A 682 8.50 15.82 -42.38
CA ASP A 682 7.77 17.05 -42.73
C ASP A 682 7.37 17.89 -41.49
N ASP A 683 7.17 17.26 -40.34
CA ASP A 683 6.91 17.97 -39.07
C ASP A 683 8.20 18.61 -38.50
N ALA A 684 9.38 18.09 -38.86
CA ALA A 684 10.67 18.56 -38.34
C ALA A 684 11.12 19.88 -38.99
N GLU A 685 10.83 20.09 -40.27
CA GLU A 685 11.20 21.30 -41.02
C GLU A 685 10.02 22.29 -41.20
N GLY A 686 8.76 21.83 -41.12
CA GLY A 686 7.56 22.63 -41.40
C GLY A 686 6.83 23.24 -40.20
N GLY A 687 7.34 23.07 -38.98
CA GLY A 687 6.73 23.65 -37.79
C GLY A 687 5.74 22.71 -37.10
N ALA A 688 6.20 21.51 -36.68
CA ALA A 688 5.56 20.78 -35.58
C ALA A 688 5.18 21.79 -34.51
N THR A 689 3.87 22.02 -34.35
CA THR A 689 3.35 23.03 -33.46
C THR A 689 4.00 22.81 -32.11
N THR A 690 4.82 23.77 -31.66
CA THR A 690 5.57 23.66 -30.41
C THR A 690 4.56 23.37 -29.30
N HIS A 691 4.53 22.12 -28.84
CA HIS A 691 3.61 21.74 -27.78
C HIS A 691 3.97 22.53 -26.54
N ARG A 692 2.98 23.09 -25.84
CA ARG A 692 3.21 24.03 -24.72
C ARG A 692 4.09 23.47 -23.57
N PHE A 693 4.19 22.14 -23.47
CA PHE A 693 5.02 21.47 -22.47
C PHE A 693 6.43 21.09 -22.97
N TRP A 694 6.67 21.15 -24.28
CA TRP A 694 7.96 20.86 -24.93
C TRP A 694 8.47 22.08 -25.70
N VAL A 695 8.66 23.17 -24.96
CA VAL A 695 9.22 24.40 -25.53
C VAL A 695 10.68 24.13 -25.89
N LYS A 696 11.01 24.22 -27.18
CA LYS A 696 12.41 24.21 -27.63
C LYS A 696 13.11 25.37 -26.93
N LYS A 697 14.02 25.06 -26.01
CA LYS A 697 14.95 26.07 -25.51
C LYS A 697 15.77 26.51 -26.71
N GLU A 698 15.65 27.78 -27.09
CA GLU A 698 16.56 28.35 -28.07
C GLU A 698 17.97 28.11 -27.52
N ASP A 699 18.75 27.28 -28.23
CA ASP A 699 20.14 27.11 -27.88
C ASP A 699 20.76 28.51 -27.88
N PRO A 700 21.43 28.93 -26.80
CA PRO A 700 22.01 30.26 -26.71
C PRO A 700 22.92 30.43 -27.93
N LYS A 701 22.51 31.31 -28.85
CA LYS A 701 23.18 31.51 -30.14
C LYS A 701 24.68 31.51 -29.91
N ASP A 702 25.40 30.62 -30.59
CA ASP A 702 26.83 30.31 -30.46
C ASP A 702 27.80 31.52 -30.62
N GLY A 703 27.29 32.75 -30.68
CA GLY A 703 28.05 33.99 -30.78
C GLY A 703 28.76 34.46 -29.50
N ALA A 704 28.56 33.82 -28.34
CA ALA A 704 29.17 34.28 -27.08
C ALA A 704 30.50 33.59 -26.71
N ASP A 705 30.76 32.36 -27.19
CA ASP A 705 31.97 31.60 -26.81
C ASP A 705 33.12 31.66 -27.82
N ALA A 706 32.96 32.38 -28.93
CA ALA A 706 34.00 32.54 -29.97
C ALA A 706 35.21 33.39 -29.54
N LYS A 707 35.27 33.94 -28.31
CA LYS A 707 36.30 34.92 -27.89
C LYS A 707 37.37 34.42 -26.91
N ARG A 708 37.56 33.11 -26.75
CA ARG A 708 38.74 32.55 -26.06
C ARG A 708 39.41 31.44 -26.88
N LYS A 709 39.71 31.72 -28.15
CA LYS A 709 40.83 31.04 -28.81
C LYS A 709 42.09 31.76 -28.33
N ARG A 710 42.76 31.15 -27.35
CA ARG A 710 44.05 31.60 -26.82
C ARG A 710 45.05 31.42 -27.97
N GLU A 711 45.52 32.53 -28.55
CA GLU A 711 46.66 32.50 -29.46
C GLU A 711 47.89 32.05 -28.67
N ASP A 712 48.60 31.07 -29.23
CA ASP A 712 49.90 30.60 -28.77
C ASP A 712 50.91 31.74 -28.93
N GLY A 713 51.22 32.42 -27.83
CA GLY A 713 52.17 33.53 -27.79
C GLY A 713 52.94 33.55 -26.47
N GLU A 714 54.23 33.19 -26.59
CA GLU A 714 55.38 33.47 -25.71
C GLU A 714 55.32 33.17 -24.21
N ALA A 715 56.34 32.43 -23.78
CA ALA A 715 56.65 32.11 -22.39
C ALA A 715 56.85 33.40 -21.56
N VAL A 716 55.85 33.75 -20.75
CA VAL A 716 55.97 34.75 -19.69
C VAL A 716 56.16 34.02 -18.36
N ASN A 717 57.25 34.37 -17.66
CA ASN A 717 57.69 33.83 -16.38
C ASN A 717 56.56 33.66 -15.35
N GLY A 718 56.42 32.43 -14.85
CA GLY A 718 55.38 32.00 -13.91
C GLY A 718 55.59 32.39 -12.44
N GLU A 719 56.36 33.44 -12.15
CA GLU A 719 56.58 33.89 -10.75
C GLU A 719 55.50 34.87 -10.26
N THR A 720 54.88 35.66 -11.15
CA THR A 720 53.90 36.69 -10.74
C THR A 720 52.52 36.14 -10.37
N LEU A 721 52.12 34.99 -10.91
CA LEU A 721 50.83 34.35 -10.59
C LEU A 721 50.84 33.65 -9.22
N ALA A 722 52.00 33.17 -8.77
CA ALA A 722 52.16 32.57 -7.45
C ALA A 722 52.06 33.63 -6.36
N GLU A 723 52.71 34.78 -6.55
CA GLU A 723 52.65 35.91 -5.61
C GLU A 723 51.23 36.50 -5.50
N GLU A 724 50.49 36.61 -6.60
CA GLU A 724 49.11 37.09 -6.57
C GLU A 724 48.18 36.10 -5.83
N TYR A 725 48.41 34.79 -5.98
CA TYR A 725 47.67 33.76 -5.26
C TYR A 725 47.99 33.74 -3.76
N GLU A 726 49.26 33.93 -3.40
CA GLU A 726 49.72 34.01 -2.01
C GLU A 726 49.14 35.26 -1.32
N ALA A 727 49.15 36.42 -2.00
CA ALA A 727 48.56 37.66 -1.50
C ALA A 727 47.05 37.55 -1.29
N LYS A 728 46.34 36.88 -2.21
CA LYS A 728 44.90 36.65 -2.09
C LYS A 728 44.56 35.70 -0.95
N ARG A 729 45.39 34.67 -0.73
CA ARG A 729 45.28 33.74 0.40
C ARG A 729 45.54 34.43 1.73
N GLN A 730 46.50 35.36 1.80
CA GLN A 730 46.77 36.14 3.02
C GLN A 730 45.62 37.09 3.37
N ARG A 731 44.97 37.73 2.38
CA ARG A 731 43.77 38.55 2.61
C ARG A 731 42.62 37.74 3.21
N LEU A 732 42.31 36.60 2.62
CA LEU A 732 41.26 35.70 3.11
C LEU A 732 41.54 35.22 4.54
N HIS A 733 42.81 34.91 4.85
CA HIS A 733 43.19 34.55 6.21
C HIS A 733 43.03 35.70 7.21
N SER A 734 43.27 36.94 6.79
CA SER A 734 43.08 38.12 7.65
C SER A 734 41.60 38.43 7.90
N GLU A 735 40.74 38.28 6.90
CA GLU A 735 39.28 38.48 7.01
C GLU A 735 38.65 37.45 7.96
N VAL A 736 39.00 36.17 7.78
CA VAL A 736 38.51 35.09 8.68
C VAL A 736 38.98 35.30 10.12
N ARG A 737 40.18 35.84 10.33
CA ARG A 737 40.69 36.13 11.68
C ARG A 737 39.97 37.32 12.33
N ALA A 738 39.55 38.31 11.53
CA ALA A 738 38.77 39.45 11.99
C ALA A 738 37.35 39.02 12.39
N GLU A 739 36.68 38.20 11.57
CA GLU A 739 35.36 37.64 11.90
C GLU A 739 35.40 36.75 13.14
N LEU A 740 36.46 35.94 13.31
CA LEU A 740 36.61 35.11 14.52
C LEU A 740 36.83 35.95 15.78
N ALA A 741 37.53 37.08 15.68
CA ALA A 741 37.75 37.98 16.81
C ALA A 741 36.47 38.72 17.21
N GLU A 742 35.60 39.04 16.25
CA GLU A 742 34.28 39.63 16.50
C GLU A 742 33.33 38.63 17.17
N TRP A 743 33.40 37.36 16.79
CA TRP A 743 32.59 36.27 17.38
C TRP A 743 32.98 35.89 18.81
N ILE A 744 34.25 36.07 19.18
CA ILE A 744 34.74 35.75 20.54
C ILE A 744 34.51 36.93 21.51
N GLY A 745 34.18 38.12 20.99
CA GLY A 745 33.92 39.34 21.76
C GLY A 745 32.44 39.65 22.03
N ALA A 746 31.49 38.83 21.56
CA ALA A 746 30.05 38.93 21.78
C ALA A 746 29.54 37.76 22.63
#